data_AF-A0A959R4J5-F1
#
_entry.id   AF-A0A959R4J5-F1
#
_cell.length_a   1.000
_cell.length_b   1.000
_cell.length_c   1.000
_cell.angle_alpha   90.00
_cell.angle_beta   90.00
_cell.angle_gamma   90.00
#
_symmetry.space_group_name_H-M   'P 1'
#
loop_
_entity.id
_entity.type
_entity.pdbx_description
1 polymer ?
#
loop_
_entity_poly.entity_id
_entity_poly.type
_entity_poly.pdbx_seq_one_letter_code
_entity_poly.pdbx_strand_id
1 'polypeptide(L)'
;MMKEFKIEDILPLEALKSKIWSMFDILRSENIASEDYHVLLFLLSAYKDGLFNIEVLNENKNLNEELIHKLQNSDSELANQYSSILKSFEPIILRFSARGTRHIISLVCELNKAILNEHFPDIFDSVLYRIAQSQGRIGGEFIQPVELTRFICAIAELKPNSRVYNPFAGLASFGVYLDQGQDYFGQELNQKTWALGALRIMAYERPGTSKYVCDDSILHWPSPSEKFDLIVANPPYGMRLGSHYRDIEPEFRTIEQFLLEKGVGSLNEDGKLIALLPQGILFRGLHEQRLREFLVDEDLIDTIISLPGGLLLNTGIPLIVMILNKKKRNPGKVRFVDAKKFVEAKSPREKVLNDYGLNSFLHSNKNDVDVVRLISKEEIRALDYNLSVPRYFQKKIDGVKLGAIIEFVRGQRGNVPSSGKLIRIRDLKDDKVDFRLDETTVEEVELKRPDIHEITESCLLLAVRWKTLKPTFFEFKGVPIYRSQDVLSFKVNETIADKAYLINELHADYVQEQLESYRLGASVMPFLRRDDLMEVIIKLPSLKEQKAKVQGIYELSDKIKSLQAERNALAHGKSIKQFSEFASLKHTLGRPRQNILDWSDNLLHFLNDKPEGFEALNKAFIEFYDTDMISALKEIKRDVNFITDVLEKGENGFVLSEYELTNVPLSDINSLITELSNNGFKFKIKKLLLKSEKLKDRGISANRILFKTLLDNILTNANKYAFDKKEAGNEVVVELTEVDDILSMEVKNNGKPFPKNFDREKFITKYSTADSASGSGLGGYDINRIATHFNNPDWELSLNDDPFFPVKFKFQFQIKLIN
;
A
#
# COMPACT_ATOMS: atom_id res chain seq x y z
N MET A 1 -0.26 -46.23 -15.92
CA MET A 1 0.84 -45.25 -15.97
C MET A 1 0.38 -44.05 -16.78
N MET A 2 -0.16 -43.02 -16.13
CA MET A 2 -0.26 -41.70 -16.79
C MET A 2 1.16 -41.14 -16.83
N LYS A 3 1.70 -40.90 -18.03
CA LYS A 3 2.90 -40.09 -18.17
C LYS A 3 2.57 -38.71 -17.59
N GLU A 4 3.25 -38.31 -16.54
CA GLU A 4 3.28 -36.90 -16.13
C GLU A 4 3.83 -36.11 -17.31
N PHE A 5 2.98 -35.34 -17.98
CA PHE A 5 3.42 -34.39 -18.98
C PHE A 5 4.13 -33.27 -18.23
N LYS A 6 5.40 -33.02 -18.56
CA LYS A 6 6.12 -31.88 -17.99
C LYS A 6 5.56 -30.62 -18.62
N ILE A 7 5.56 -29.50 -17.89
CA ILE A 7 5.17 -28.17 -18.43
C ILE A 7 5.98 -27.84 -19.69
N GLU A 8 7.23 -28.30 -19.74
CA GLU A 8 8.16 -28.26 -20.88
C GLU A 8 7.57 -28.87 -22.17
N ASP A 9 6.69 -29.87 -22.05
CA ASP A 9 6.07 -30.59 -23.18
C ASP A 9 4.79 -29.90 -23.69
N ILE A 10 4.21 -28.96 -22.92
CA ILE A 10 2.91 -28.34 -23.22
C ILE A 10 3.04 -26.83 -23.48
N LEU A 11 3.93 -26.13 -22.75
CA LEU A 11 4.13 -24.67 -22.82
C LEU A 11 5.63 -24.34 -22.87
N PRO A 12 6.27 -24.44 -24.05
CA PRO A 12 7.72 -24.28 -24.19
C PRO A 12 8.25 -22.89 -23.77
N LEU A 13 7.47 -21.82 -24.00
CA LEU A 13 7.83 -20.46 -23.57
C LEU A 13 7.83 -20.28 -22.05
N GLU A 14 6.85 -20.86 -21.35
CA GLU A 14 6.76 -20.78 -19.89
C GLU A 14 7.85 -21.61 -19.21
N ALA A 15 8.20 -22.77 -19.78
CA ALA A 15 9.35 -23.54 -19.34
C ALA A 15 10.67 -22.76 -19.49
N LEU A 16 10.84 -22.06 -20.62
CA LEU A 16 12.00 -21.20 -20.85
C LEU A 16 12.07 -20.04 -19.85
N LYS A 17 10.95 -19.35 -19.61
CA LYS A 17 10.87 -18.30 -18.57
C LYS A 17 11.23 -18.86 -17.20
N SER A 18 10.73 -20.04 -16.84
CA SER A 18 11.06 -20.70 -15.56
C SER A 18 12.55 -20.99 -15.40
N LYS A 19 13.24 -21.44 -16.46
CA LYS A 19 14.70 -21.63 -16.42
C LYS A 19 15.45 -20.30 -16.24
N ILE A 20 15.01 -19.24 -16.91
CA ILE A 20 15.59 -17.90 -16.70
C ILE A 20 15.37 -17.45 -15.25
N TRP A 21 14.22 -17.76 -14.67
CA TRP A 21 13.92 -17.39 -13.29
C TRP A 21 14.80 -18.08 -12.26
N SER A 22 15.20 -19.34 -12.46
CA SER A 22 16.14 -20.01 -11.55
C SER A 22 17.53 -19.38 -11.55
N MET A 23 17.91 -18.65 -12.61
CA MET A 23 19.21 -17.95 -12.64
C MET A 23 19.28 -16.83 -11.60
N PHE A 24 18.13 -16.27 -11.17
CA PHE A 24 18.09 -15.30 -10.07
C PHE A 24 18.48 -15.91 -8.72
N ASP A 25 18.26 -17.20 -8.50
CA ASP A 25 18.72 -17.90 -7.29
C ASP A 25 20.26 -17.91 -7.24
N ILE A 26 20.90 -18.04 -8.40
CA ILE A 26 22.37 -18.01 -8.50
C ILE A 26 22.90 -16.63 -8.20
N LEU A 27 22.32 -15.58 -8.81
CA LEU A 27 22.70 -14.19 -8.51
C LEU A 27 22.57 -13.87 -7.02
N ARG A 28 21.52 -14.38 -6.36
CA ARG A 28 21.36 -14.29 -4.90
C ARG A 28 22.46 -15.02 -4.14
N SER A 29 22.81 -16.24 -4.55
CA SER A 29 23.87 -17.04 -3.91
C SER A 29 25.27 -16.43 -4.06
N GLU A 30 25.50 -15.67 -5.13
CA GLU A 30 26.75 -14.95 -5.40
C GLU A 30 26.80 -13.56 -4.71
N ASN A 31 25.84 -13.25 -3.82
CA ASN A 31 25.71 -11.96 -3.13
C ASN A 31 25.68 -10.75 -4.09
N ILE A 32 25.07 -10.94 -5.27
CA ILE A 32 24.83 -9.85 -6.22
C ILE A 32 23.63 -9.06 -5.73
N ALA A 33 23.81 -7.74 -5.66
CA ALA A 33 22.75 -6.82 -5.25
C ALA A 33 21.62 -6.89 -6.26
N SER A 34 20.37 -6.75 -5.81
CA SER A 34 19.22 -6.87 -6.72
C SER A 34 19.31 -5.88 -7.87
N GLU A 35 19.79 -4.66 -7.64
CA GLU A 35 20.04 -3.60 -8.64
C GLU A 35 20.91 -4.04 -9.83
N ASP A 36 21.79 -5.02 -9.63
CA ASP A 36 22.72 -5.53 -10.64
C ASP A 36 22.18 -6.77 -11.38
N TYR A 37 20.97 -7.25 -11.09
CA TYR A 37 20.37 -8.42 -11.77
C TYR A 37 20.15 -8.23 -13.27
N HIS A 38 20.18 -6.99 -13.73
CA HIS A 38 20.19 -6.59 -15.12
C HIS A 38 21.32 -7.22 -15.96
N VAL A 39 22.41 -7.66 -15.33
CA VAL A 39 23.47 -8.45 -15.99
C VAL A 39 22.93 -9.69 -16.68
N LEU A 40 21.82 -10.26 -16.19
CA LEU A 40 21.16 -11.40 -16.83
C LEU A 40 20.60 -11.06 -18.22
N LEU A 41 20.01 -9.87 -18.37
CA LEU A 41 19.50 -9.40 -19.67
C LEU A 41 20.65 -9.25 -20.67
N PHE A 42 21.80 -8.75 -20.22
CA PHE A 42 23.00 -8.66 -21.04
C PHE A 42 23.48 -10.05 -21.51
N LEU A 43 23.60 -11.02 -20.60
CA LEU A 43 24.06 -12.37 -20.94
C LEU A 43 23.08 -13.10 -21.88
N LEU A 44 21.78 -12.96 -21.65
CA LEU A 44 20.74 -13.53 -22.53
C LEU A 44 20.81 -12.93 -23.94
N SER A 45 21.02 -11.62 -24.04
CA SER A 45 21.13 -10.92 -25.34
C SER A 45 22.38 -11.36 -26.07
N ALA A 46 23.53 -11.37 -25.40
CA ALA A 46 24.80 -11.82 -25.98
C ALA A 46 24.74 -13.30 -26.42
N TYR A 47 24.02 -14.17 -25.72
CA TYR A 47 23.81 -15.56 -26.13
C TYR A 47 22.85 -15.71 -27.32
N LYS A 48 21.73 -14.97 -27.34
CA LYS A 48 20.79 -14.90 -28.48
C LYS A 48 21.58 -14.61 -29.76
N ASP A 49 22.41 -13.58 -29.67
CA ASP A 49 23.22 -13.02 -30.75
C ASP A 49 24.50 -13.82 -31.06
N GLY A 50 24.79 -14.86 -30.27
CA GLY A 50 25.87 -15.82 -30.56
C GLY A 50 27.28 -15.31 -30.23
N LEU A 51 27.40 -14.31 -29.36
CA LEU A 51 28.71 -13.79 -28.91
C LEU A 51 29.48 -14.76 -28.01
N PHE A 52 28.78 -15.71 -27.38
CA PHE A 52 29.40 -16.82 -26.65
C PHE A 52 28.55 -18.08 -26.73
N ASN A 53 29.18 -19.21 -26.42
CA ASN A 53 28.59 -20.55 -26.40
C ASN A 53 29.10 -21.36 -25.20
N ILE A 54 28.78 -22.65 -25.12
CA ILE A 54 29.21 -23.52 -24.02
C ILE A 54 30.74 -23.72 -23.95
N GLU A 55 31.48 -23.49 -25.05
CA GLU A 55 32.93 -23.70 -25.12
C GLU A 55 33.71 -22.74 -24.25
N VAL A 56 33.13 -21.60 -23.85
CA VAL A 56 33.71 -20.69 -22.83
C VAL A 56 34.04 -21.45 -21.54
N LEU A 57 33.31 -22.53 -21.23
CA LEU A 57 33.53 -23.32 -20.01
C LEU A 57 34.77 -24.24 -20.06
N ASN A 58 35.32 -24.50 -21.24
CA ASN A 58 36.43 -25.45 -21.44
C ASN A 58 37.82 -24.85 -21.16
N GLU A 59 37.89 -23.55 -20.86
CA GLU A 59 39.15 -22.83 -20.72
C GLU A 59 39.62 -22.83 -19.25
N ASN A 60 40.89 -23.20 -19.03
CA ASN A 60 41.43 -23.53 -17.70
C ASN A 60 41.85 -22.33 -16.84
N LYS A 61 41.69 -21.08 -17.31
CA LYS A 61 42.04 -19.87 -16.57
C LYS A 61 40.86 -18.88 -16.53
N ASN A 62 40.83 -18.10 -15.45
CA ASN A 62 39.86 -17.07 -15.06
C ASN A 62 38.62 -16.93 -15.99
N LEU A 63 37.59 -17.74 -15.73
CA LEU A 63 36.39 -17.86 -16.56
C LEU A 63 35.66 -16.52 -16.81
N ASN A 64 35.74 -15.58 -15.86
CA ASN A 64 35.12 -14.27 -15.99
C ASN A 64 35.85 -13.40 -17.02
N GLU A 65 37.19 -13.36 -16.93
CA GLU A 65 38.04 -12.62 -17.87
C GLU A 65 37.92 -13.21 -19.28
N GLU A 66 37.82 -14.53 -19.41
CA GLU A 66 37.65 -15.17 -20.71
C GLU A 66 36.29 -14.85 -21.34
N LEU A 67 35.21 -14.87 -20.54
CA LEU A 67 33.89 -14.44 -21.01
C LEU A 67 33.95 -12.98 -21.51
N ILE A 68 34.57 -12.09 -20.73
CA ILE A 68 34.73 -10.67 -21.11
C ILE A 68 35.57 -10.54 -22.38
N HIS A 69 36.68 -11.27 -22.48
CA HIS A 69 37.56 -11.27 -23.64
C HIS A 69 36.83 -11.72 -24.91
N LYS A 70 36.03 -12.80 -24.85
CA LYS A 70 35.20 -13.24 -25.99
C LYS A 70 34.12 -12.23 -26.38
N LEU A 71 33.52 -11.57 -25.39
CA LEU A 71 32.54 -10.51 -25.63
C LEU A 71 33.18 -9.26 -26.26
N GLN A 72 34.48 -9.02 -26.05
CA GLN A 72 35.23 -7.87 -26.60
C GLN A 72 35.86 -8.15 -27.97
N ASN A 73 36.38 -9.36 -28.21
CA ASN A 73 37.27 -9.66 -29.33
C ASN A 73 36.61 -10.42 -30.49
N SER A 74 35.33 -10.19 -30.75
CA SER A 74 34.72 -10.68 -32.00
C SER A 74 34.74 -9.57 -33.07
N ASP A 75 35.30 -9.83 -34.25
CA ASP A 75 35.47 -8.86 -35.34
C ASP A 75 34.15 -8.51 -36.08
N SER A 76 33.00 -8.61 -35.39
CA SER A 76 31.68 -8.37 -35.98
C SER A 76 31.13 -6.98 -35.65
N GLU A 77 30.32 -6.42 -36.55
CA GLU A 77 29.58 -5.17 -36.31
C GLU A 77 28.71 -5.25 -35.04
N LEU A 78 28.19 -6.44 -34.76
CA LEU A 78 27.42 -6.76 -33.57
C LEU A 78 28.26 -6.63 -32.29
N ALA A 79 29.51 -7.12 -32.30
CA ALA A 79 30.43 -7.01 -31.18
C ALA A 79 30.71 -5.55 -30.79
N ASN A 80 30.86 -4.68 -31.79
CA ASN A 80 31.09 -3.26 -31.58
C ASN A 80 29.90 -2.59 -30.86
N GLN A 81 28.67 -3.02 -31.17
CA GLN A 81 27.47 -2.55 -30.46
C GLN A 81 27.50 -2.98 -28.99
N TYR A 82 27.83 -4.25 -28.70
CA TYR A 82 27.93 -4.77 -27.33
C TYR A 82 29.11 -4.22 -26.54
N SER A 83 30.22 -3.84 -27.17
CA SER A 83 31.44 -3.37 -26.49
C SER A 83 31.18 -2.15 -25.58
N SER A 84 30.39 -1.20 -26.07
CA SER A 84 30.00 -0.01 -25.30
C SER A 84 29.04 -0.34 -24.14
N ILE A 85 28.14 -1.31 -24.34
CA ILE A 85 27.17 -1.81 -23.35
C ILE A 85 27.91 -2.59 -22.24
N LEU A 86 28.87 -3.44 -22.63
CA LEU A 86 29.65 -4.32 -21.76
C LEU A 86 30.33 -3.54 -20.63
N LYS A 87 30.81 -2.33 -20.88
CA LYS A 87 31.41 -1.46 -19.84
C LYS A 87 30.52 -1.27 -18.61
N SER A 88 29.20 -1.35 -18.77
CA SER A 88 28.24 -1.21 -17.66
C SER A 88 28.05 -2.50 -16.85
N PHE A 89 28.35 -3.65 -17.45
CA PHE A 89 28.12 -4.99 -16.87
C PHE A 89 29.40 -5.71 -16.48
N GLU A 90 30.54 -5.32 -17.05
CA GLU A 90 31.86 -5.89 -16.77
C GLU A 90 32.20 -5.91 -15.27
N PRO A 91 32.01 -4.82 -14.49
CA PRO A 91 32.27 -4.86 -13.05
C PRO A 91 31.39 -5.85 -12.29
N ILE A 92 30.20 -6.16 -12.81
CA ILE A 92 29.25 -7.12 -12.21
C ILE A 92 29.69 -8.54 -12.53
N ILE A 93 30.07 -8.81 -13.79
CA ILE A 93 30.57 -10.12 -14.24
C ILE A 93 31.84 -10.51 -13.46
N LEU A 94 32.76 -9.56 -13.25
CA LEU A 94 33.98 -9.79 -12.49
C LEU A 94 33.75 -10.14 -11.01
N ARG A 95 32.58 -9.81 -10.44
CA ARG A 95 32.22 -10.15 -9.05
C ARG A 95 31.75 -11.59 -8.89
N PHE A 96 31.41 -12.29 -9.97
CA PHE A 96 30.94 -13.67 -9.88
C PHE A 96 32.10 -14.60 -9.47
N SER A 97 31.82 -15.60 -8.64
CA SER A 97 32.75 -16.70 -8.45
C SER A 97 32.87 -17.51 -9.75
N ALA A 98 34.00 -18.19 -9.97
CA ALA A 98 34.16 -19.07 -11.12
C ALA A 98 33.08 -20.18 -11.18
N ARG A 99 32.57 -20.59 -10.01
CA ARG A 99 31.44 -21.53 -9.91
C ARG A 99 30.13 -20.89 -10.35
N GLY A 100 29.85 -19.67 -9.89
CA GLY A 100 28.67 -18.89 -10.27
C GLY A 100 28.62 -18.63 -11.77
N THR A 101 29.72 -18.15 -12.35
CA THR A 101 29.85 -17.91 -13.80
C THR A 101 29.62 -19.18 -14.60
N ARG A 102 30.26 -20.30 -14.21
CA ARG A 102 30.05 -21.60 -14.87
C ARG A 102 28.58 -22.01 -14.83
N HIS A 103 27.92 -21.85 -13.69
CA HIS A 103 26.51 -22.24 -13.53
C HIS A 103 25.58 -21.38 -14.38
N ILE A 104 25.74 -20.05 -14.38
CA ILE A 104 24.93 -19.15 -15.20
C ILE A 104 25.13 -19.44 -16.68
N ILE A 105 26.38 -19.55 -17.15
CA ILE A 105 26.66 -19.85 -18.56
C ILE A 105 26.07 -21.20 -18.97
N SER A 106 26.16 -22.24 -18.14
CA SER A 106 25.54 -23.54 -18.41
C SER A 106 24.04 -23.41 -18.62
N LEU A 107 23.34 -22.76 -17.69
CA LEU A 107 21.89 -22.59 -17.77
C LEU A 107 21.47 -21.75 -18.99
N VAL A 108 22.22 -20.69 -19.32
CA VAL A 108 21.94 -19.86 -20.50
C VAL A 108 22.11 -20.68 -21.77
N CYS A 109 23.17 -21.49 -21.86
CA CYS A 109 23.42 -22.35 -23.01
C CYS A 109 22.46 -23.55 -23.12
N GLU A 110 21.78 -23.94 -22.05
CA GLU A 110 20.73 -24.97 -22.01
C GLU A 110 19.33 -24.46 -22.42
N LEU A 111 19.19 -23.16 -22.68
CA LEU A 111 17.94 -22.59 -23.17
C LEU A 111 17.68 -23.05 -24.60
N ASN A 112 16.40 -23.27 -24.94
CA ASN A 112 16.02 -23.54 -26.33
C ASN A 112 16.20 -22.26 -27.15
N LYS A 113 17.29 -22.19 -27.94
CA LYS A 113 17.65 -21.00 -28.71
C LYS A 113 16.61 -20.60 -29.77
N ALA A 114 15.87 -21.56 -30.34
CA ALA A 114 14.81 -21.25 -31.31
C ALA A 114 13.67 -20.47 -30.66
N ILE A 115 13.16 -20.96 -29.51
CA ILE A 115 12.10 -20.29 -28.75
C ILE A 115 12.59 -18.96 -28.19
N LEU A 116 13.85 -18.93 -27.69
CA LEU A 116 14.47 -17.71 -27.20
C LEU A 116 14.49 -16.63 -28.28
N ASN A 117 14.89 -16.97 -29.50
CA ASN A 117 14.97 -16.03 -30.62
C ASN A 117 13.57 -15.56 -31.07
N GLU A 118 12.60 -16.48 -31.17
CA GLU A 118 11.23 -16.17 -31.60
C GLU A 118 10.50 -15.20 -30.66
N HIS A 119 10.72 -15.33 -29.35
CA HIS A 119 10.02 -14.55 -28.32
C HIS A 119 10.93 -13.62 -27.51
N PHE A 120 12.11 -13.29 -28.04
CA PHE A 120 13.12 -12.54 -27.28
C PHE A 120 12.63 -11.21 -26.71
N PRO A 121 11.89 -10.35 -27.45
CA PRO A 121 11.36 -9.09 -26.90
C PRO A 121 10.47 -9.31 -25.66
N ASP A 122 9.56 -10.29 -25.75
CA ASP A 122 8.61 -10.62 -24.68
C ASP A 122 9.32 -11.18 -23.44
N ILE A 123 10.33 -12.04 -23.67
CA ILE A 123 11.17 -12.59 -22.61
C ILE A 123 11.98 -11.47 -21.94
N PHE A 124 12.60 -10.59 -22.73
CA PHE A 124 13.39 -9.47 -22.25
C PHE A 124 12.55 -8.55 -21.36
N ASP A 125 11.40 -8.10 -21.84
CA ASP A 125 10.52 -7.22 -21.06
C ASP A 125 9.97 -7.94 -19.83
N SER A 126 9.61 -9.22 -19.92
CA SER A 126 9.17 -10.00 -18.75
C SER A 126 10.24 -10.06 -17.65
N VAL A 127 11.50 -10.28 -18.02
CA VAL A 127 12.63 -10.31 -17.08
C VAL A 127 12.88 -8.90 -16.51
N LEU A 128 12.87 -7.87 -17.36
CA LEU A 128 13.04 -6.47 -16.97
C LEU A 128 11.96 -6.02 -15.96
N TYR A 129 10.67 -6.26 -16.26
CA TYR A 129 9.56 -5.91 -15.37
C TYR A 129 9.64 -6.67 -14.04
N ARG A 130 10.07 -7.94 -14.05
CA ARG A 130 10.26 -8.71 -12.82
C ARG A 130 11.39 -8.15 -11.95
N ILE A 131 12.52 -7.78 -12.57
CA ILE A 131 13.62 -7.10 -11.88
C ILE A 131 13.10 -5.81 -11.22
N ALA A 132 12.33 -5.01 -11.98
CA ALA A 132 11.75 -3.77 -11.51
C ALA A 132 10.76 -3.93 -10.35
N GLN A 133 9.90 -4.96 -10.40
CA GLN A 133 8.97 -5.26 -9.31
C GLN A 133 9.71 -5.59 -8.01
N SER A 134 10.88 -6.22 -8.09
CA SER A 134 11.70 -6.55 -6.91
C SER A 134 12.45 -5.35 -6.32
N GLN A 135 12.88 -4.40 -7.14
CA GLN A 135 13.68 -3.23 -6.73
C GLN A 135 12.82 -1.98 -6.47
N GLY A 136 11.66 -1.91 -7.13
CA GLY A 136 10.76 -0.78 -7.17
C GLY A 136 11.20 0.42 -8.02
N ARG A 137 12.48 0.47 -8.43
CA ARG A 137 13.11 1.49 -9.31
C ARG A 137 14.27 0.87 -10.10
N ILE A 138 14.63 1.44 -11.25
CA ILE A 138 15.86 1.12 -11.99
C ILE A 138 16.69 2.40 -12.10
N GLY A 139 17.95 2.38 -11.63
CA GLY A 139 18.80 3.58 -11.69
C GLY A 139 18.28 4.79 -10.89
N GLY A 140 17.34 4.57 -9.96
CA GLY A 140 16.63 5.64 -9.25
C GLY A 140 15.35 6.13 -9.93
N GLU A 141 15.04 5.64 -11.14
CA GLU A 141 13.88 6.02 -11.93
C GLU A 141 12.74 5.00 -11.84
N PHE A 142 11.52 5.47 -12.12
CA PHE A 142 10.33 4.61 -12.21
C PHE A 142 10.23 4.02 -13.61
N ILE A 143 9.93 2.72 -13.72
CA ILE A 143 9.57 2.16 -15.02
C ILE A 143 8.22 2.72 -15.46
N GLN A 144 8.20 3.27 -16.66
CA GLN A 144 6.99 3.68 -17.35
C GLN A 144 6.13 2.44 -17.67
N PRO A 145 4.85 2.40 -17.21
CA PRO A 145 3.89 1.37 -17.59
C PRO A 145 3.76 1.23 -19.10
N VAL A 146 3.64 0.00 -19.58
CA VAL A 146 3.50 -0.29 -21.01
C VAL A 146 2.24 0.34 -21.59
N GLU A 147 1.16 0.36 -20.82
CA GLU A 147 -0.13 0.93 -21.23
C GLU A 147 -0.02 2.43 -21.49
N LEU A 148 0.78 3.16 -20.72
CA LEU A 148 1.05 4.58 -20.97
C LEU A 148 1.89 4.79 -22.23
N THR A 149 2.91 3.95 -22.43
CA THR A 149 3.74 3.99 -23.64
C THR A 149 2.90 3.76 -24.89
N ARG A 150 2.12 2.68 -24.90
CA ARG A 150 1.25 2.30 -26.03
C ARG A 150 0.18 3.35 -26.29
N PHE A 151 -0.42 3.90 -25.24
CA PHE A 151 -1.37 5.01 -25.35
C PHE A 151 -0.76 6.23 -26.05
N ILE A 152 0.40 6.69 -25.57
CA ILE A 152 1.08 7.89 -26.11
C ILE A 152 1.50 7.68 -27.56
N CYS A 153 2.05 6.51 -27.90
CA CYS A 153 2.39 6.19 -29.29
C CYS A 153 1.14 6.17 -30.19
N ALA A 154 0.02 5.62 -29.70
CA ALA A 154 -1.22 5.54 -30.48
C ALA A 154 -1.83 6.92 -30.76
N ILE A 155 -1.85 7.84 -29.79
CA ILE A 155 -2.41 9.20 -29.99
C ILE A 155 -1.48 10.15 -30.75
N ALA A 156 -0.21 9.77 -30.95
CA ALA A 156 0.72 10.58 -31.75
C ALA A 156 0.31 10.64 -33.23
N GLU A 157 -0.29 9.56 -33.74
CA GLU A 157 -0.73 9.40 -35.14
C GLU A 157 0.40 9.68 -36.14
N LEU A 158 1.55 9.03 -35.93
CA LEU A 158 2.74 9.25 -36.74
C LEU A 158 2.59 8.73 -38.16
N LYS A 159 3.13 9.48 -39.12
CA LYS A 159 3.24 9.04 -40.52
C LYS A 159 4.49 8.17 -40.69
N PRO A 160 4.55 7.32 -41.73
CA PRO A 160 5.81 6.69 -42.13
C PRO A 160 6.92 7.74 -42.33
N ASN A 161 8.16 7.41 -41.97
CA ASN A 161 9.34 8.28 -42.04
C ASN A 161 9.29 9.52 -41.13
N SER A 162 8.41 9.53 -40.12
CA SER A 162 8.42 10.60 -39.11
C SER A 162 9.70 10.54 -38.28
N ARG A 163 10.29 11.71 -38.01
CA ARG A 163 11.43 11.85 -37.09
C ARG A 163 10.93 12.07 -35.67
N VAL A 164 11.28 11.16 -34.77
CA VAL A 164 10.86 11.15 -33.37
C VAL A 164 12.06 11.39 -32.47
N TYR A 165 12.01 12.43 -31.64
CA TYR A 165 13.05 12.71 -30.65
C TYR A 165 12.54 12.48 -29.22
N ASN A 166 13.37 11.83 -28.41
CA ASN A 166 13.12 11.59 -27.00
C ASN A 166 14.35 12.01 -26.16
N PRO A 167 14.31 13.22 -25.56
CA PRO A 167 15.44 13.73 -24.76
C PRO A 167 15.63 13.02 -23.42
N PHE A 168 14.66 12.22 -22.95
CA PHE A 168 14.73 11.54 -21.66
C PHE A 168 14.30 10.09 -21.87
N ALA A 169 15.12 9.36 -22.62
CA ALA A 169 14.71 8.11 -23.23
C ALA A 169 14.67 6.92 -22.27
N GLY A 170 15.38 6.96 -21.14
CA GLY A 170 15.31 5.92 -20.11
C GLY A 170 15.56 4.53 -20.67
N LEU A 171 14.61 3.61 -20.50
CA LEU A 171 14.72 2.25 -21.07
C LEU A 171 14.25 2.17 -22.53
N ALA A 172 14.36 3.25 -23.28
CA ALA A 172 13.91 3.40 -24.66
C ALA A 172 12.45 2.96 -24.89
N SER A 173 11.59 3.13 -23.87
CA SER A 173 10.21 2.61 -23.89
C SER A 173 9.43 3.10 -25.11
N PHE A 174 9.48 4.38 -25.46
CA PHE A 174 8.78 4.85 -26.67
C PHE A 174 9.38 4.27 -27.96
N GLY A 175 10.72 4.21 -28.05
CA GLY A 175 11.42 3.72 -29.25
C GLY A 175 11.04 2.28 -29.61
N VAL A 176 10.83 1.40 -28.62
CA VAL A 176 10.42 0.01 -28.87
C VAL A 176 8.94 -0.17 -29.20
N TYR A 177 8.12 0.89 -29.22
CA TYR A 177 6.69 0.86 -29.60
C TYR A 177 6.36 1.71 -30.83
N LEU A 178 7.35 2.32 -31.48
CA LEU A 178 7.17 3.01 -32.76
C LEU A 178 6.86 2.02 -33.89
N ASP A 179 6.43 2.48 -35.07
CA ASP A 179 6.25 1.59 -36.23
C ASP A 179 7.56 1.41 -37.00
N GLN A 180 7.66 0.36 -37.82
CA GLN A 180 8.80 0.23 -38.73
C GLN A 180 8.82 1.37 -39.75
N GLY A 181 10.00 1.96 -39.96
CA GLY A 181 10.20 3.10 -40.86
C GLY A 181 10.03 4.47 -40.21
N GLN A 182 9.96 4.58 -38.88
CA GLN A 182 10.06 5.85 -38.15
C GLN A 182 11.49 6.00 -37.59
N ASP A 183 12.07 7.20 -37.69
CA ASP A 183 13.44 7.46 -37.24
C ASP A 183 13.42 7.91 -35.77
N TYR A 184 13.98 7.09 -34.89
CA TYR A 184 14.03 7.37 -33.44
C TYR A 184 15.38 7.96 -33.02
N PHE A 185 15.34 9.10 -32.33
CA PHE A 185 16.50 9.76 -31.74
C PHE A 185 16.29 9.84 -30.23
N GLY A 186 17.00 9.05 -29.45
CA GLY A 186 16.88 9.02 -27.99
C GLY A 186 18.19 9.37 -27.29
N GLN A 187 18.10 10.10 -26.19
CA GLN A 187 19.24 10.40 -25.31
C GLN A 187 18.93 9.94 -23.87
N GLU A 188 19.93 9.36 -23.22
CA GLU A 188 19.87 8.95 -21.82
C GLU A 188 21.18 9.26 -21.10
N LEU A 189 21.10 9.96 -19.97
CA LEU A 189 22.28 10.42 -19.24
C LEU A 189 22.93 9.28 -18.43
N ASN A 190 22.11 8.42 -17.84
CA ASN A 190 22.61 7.36 -16.97
C ASN A 190 23.16 6.19 -17.81
N GLN A 191 24.47 5.97 -17.74
CA GLN A 191 25.16 4.90 -18.47
C GLN A 191 24.55 3.51 -18.29
N LYS A 192 24.11 3.14 -17.07
CA LYS A 192 23.49 1.82 -16.82
C LYS A 192 22.09 1.73 -17.45
N THR A 193 21.27 2.78 -17.29
CA THR A 193 19.94 2.86 -17.91
C THR A 193 20.04 2.87 -19.43
N TRP A 194 21.02 3.60 -19.99
CA TRP A 194 21.33 3.60 -21.41
C TRP A 194 21.72 2.20 -21.91
N ALA A 195 22.65 1.52 -21.23
CA ALA A 195 23.08 0.18 -21.64
C ALA A 195 21.89 -0.81 -21.69
N LEU A 196 20.98 -0.73 -20.72
CA LEU A 196 19.75 -1.51 -20.70
C LEU A 196 18.78 -1.12 -21.83
N GLY A 197 18.57 0.17 -22.07
CA GLY A 197 17.74 0.64 -23.18
C GLY A 197 18.30 0.24 -24.55
N ALA A 198 19.62 0.22 -24.71
CA ALA A 198 20.28 -0.22 -25.93
C ALA A 198 20.05 -1.71 -26.18
N LEU A 199 20.25 -2.56 -25.16
CA LEU A 199 19.88 -3.97 -25.23
C LEU A 199 18.40 -4.18 -25.56
N ARG A 200 17.52 -3.34 -25.01
CA ARG A 200 16.07 -3.42 -25.29
C ARG A 200 15.74 -3.04 -26.74
N ILE A 201 16.36 -2.00 -27.30
CA ILE A 201 16.21 -1.64 -28.71
C ILE A 201 16.67 -2.79 -29.60
N MET A 202 17.82 -3.42 -29.27
CA MET A 202 18.35 -4.58 -29.99
C MET A 202 17.40 -5.78 -29.89
N ALA A 203 16.82 -6.03 -28.71
CA ALA A 203 15.87 -7.11 -28.48
C ALA A 203 14.65 -7.03 -29.40
N TYR A 204 14.14 -5.81 -29.62
CA TYR A 204 13.00 -5.52 -30.49
C TYR A 204 13.36 -5.36 -31.98
N GLU A 205 14.63 -5.55 -32.36
CA GLU A 205 15.12 -5.51 -33.75
C GLU A 205 14.66 -4.25 -34.50
N ARG A 206 14.70 -3.10 -33.80
CA ARG A 206 14.29 -1.82 -34.38
C ARG A 206 15.26 -1.37 -35.48
N PRO A 207 14.79 -0.68 -36.55
CA PRO A 207 15.57 -0.46 -37.77
C PRO A 207 16.83 0.39 -37.54
N GLY A 208 17.85 0.16 -38.38
CA GLY A 208 19.18 0.78 -38.36
C GLY A 208 19.27 2.31 -38.56
N THR A 209 18.14 3.02 -38.56
CA THR A 209 18.10 4.50 -38.50
C THR A 209 17.86 5.04 -37.08
N SER A 210 17.59 4.18 -36.10
CA SER A 210 17.40 4.56 -34.70
C SER A 210 18.75 4.91 -34.04
N LYS A 211 18.87 6.12 -33.50
CA LYS A 211 20.04 6.58 -32.74
C LYS A 211 19.67 6.69 -31.27
N TYR A 212 20.18 5.79 -30.45
CA TYR A 212 20.01 5.85 -29.00
C TYR A 212 21.35 5.99 -28.30
N VAL A 213 21.61 7.17 -27.72
CA VAL A 213 22.95 7.56 -27.27
C VAL A 213 22.99 7.86 -25.77
N CYS A 214 24.14 7.60 -25.15
CA CYS A 214 24.39 7.95 -23.76
C CYS A 214 24.87 9.40 -23.71
N ASP A 215 24.01 10.33 -23.34
CA ASP A 215 24.30 11.78 -23.44
C ASP A 215 23.40 12.63 -22.52
N ASP A 216 23.84 13.84 -22.24
CA ASP A 216 23.10 14.84 -21.47
C ASP A 216 22.30 15.76 -22.39
N SER A 217 21.00 15.52 -22.51
CA SER A 217 20.11 16.30 -23.38
C SER A 217 19.98 17.77 -22.97
N ILE A 218 20.31 18.15 -21.73
CA ILE A 218 20.26 19.55 -21.30
C ILE A 218 21.48 20.31 -21.84
N LEU A 219 22.64 19.66 -21.87
CA LEU A 219 23.89 20.23 -22.38
C LEU A 219 24.02 20.10 -23.90
N HIS A 220 23.54 18.98 -24.44
CA HIS A 220 23.68 18.60 -25.85
C HIS A 220 22.30 18.42 -26.49
N TRP A 221 21.48 19.46 -26.39
CA TRP A 221 20.22 19.53 -27.13
C TRP A 221 20.49 19.60 -28.65
N PRO A 222 19.65 18.98 -29.50
CA PRO A 222 19.78 19.08 -30.95
C PRO A 222 19.92 20.52 -31.46
N SER A 223 20.71 20.70 -32.53
CA SER A 223 20.88 22.00 -33.17
C SER A 223 19.54 22.64 -33.52
N PRO A 224 19.39 23.98 -33.48
CA PRO A 224 18.16 24.66 -33.90
C PRO A 224 17.69 24.32 -35.33
N SER A 225 18.61 23.91 -36.22
CA SER A 225 18.30 23.47 -37.58
C SER A 225 17.70 22.06 -37.64
N GLU A 226 17.90 21.26 -36.59
CA GLU A 226 17.38 19.91 -36.50
C GLU A 226 15.96 19.94 -35.94
N LYS A 227 15.00 19.53 -36.79
CA LYS A 227 13.58 19.52 -36.47
C LYS A 227 12.98 18.12 -36.48
N PHE A 228 11.97 17.94 -35.65
CA PHE A 228 11.29 16.66 -35.45
C PHE A 228 9.78 16.77 -35.66
N ASP A 229 9.16 15.68 -36.12
CA ASP A 229 7.72 15.56 -36.28
C ASP A 229 7.04 15.27 -34.94
N LEU A 230 7.74 14.54 -34.07
CA LEU A 230 7.31 14.27 -32.71
C LEU A 230 8.48 14.44 -31.74
N ILE A 231 8.22 15.14 -30.65
CA ILE A 231 9.02 15.02 -29.43
C ILE A 231 8.19 14.30 -28.39
N VAL A 232 8.67 13.17 -27.90
CA VAL A 232 8.00 12.38 -26.85
C VAL A 232 8.90 12.30 -25.63
N ALA A 233 8.36 12.54 -24.44
CA ALA A 233 9.20 12.64 -23.25
C ALA A 233 8.49 12.19 -21.97
N ASN A 234 9.27 11.57 -21.10
CA ASN A 234 8.95 11.34 -19.70
C ASN A 234 10.12 11.88 -18.85
N PRO A 235 10.22 13.20 -18.64
CA PRO A 235 11.36 13.81 -17.97
C PRO A 235 11.42 13.42 -16.48
N PRO A 236 12.59 13.60 -15.83
CA PRO A 236 12.67 13.54 -14.37
C PRO A 236 11.71 14.54 -13.71
N TYR A 237 10.83 14.09 -12.81
CA TYR A 237 9.78 14.97 -12.27
C TYR A 237 10.28 15.96 -11.23
N GLY A 238 9.96 17.24 -11.42
CA GLY A 238 10.22 18.32 -10.47
C GLY A 238 11.70 18.67 -10.30
N MET A 239 12.57 18.24 -11.21
CA MET A 239 13.99 18.54 -11.18
C MET A 239 14.23 20.03 -11.41
N ARG A 240 14.92 20.68 -10.46
CA ARG A 240 15.42 22.04 -10.61
C ARG A 240 16.77 22.03 -11.31
N LEU A 241 16.97 22.95 -12.25
CA LEU A 241 18.24 23.10 -12.94
C LEU A 241 19.26 23.77 -12.02
N GLY A 242 20.37 23.08 -11.76
CA GLY A 242 21.51 23.57 -10.98
C GLY A 242 22.29 24.66 -11.71
N SER A 243 23.32 25.23 -11.05
CA SER A 243 24.18 26.26 -11.67
C SER A 243 24.82 25.78 -12.97
N HIS A 244 25.36 24.56 -13.01
CA HIS A 244 26.02 24.01 -14.20
C HIS A 244 25.14 24.05 -15.45
N TYR A 245 23.85 23.71 -15.34
CA TYR A 245 22.92 23.84 -16.47
C TYR A 245 22.56 25.30 -16.74
N ARG A 246 22.33 26.10 -15.71
CA ARG A 246 21.92 27.51 -15.86
C ARG A 246 23.02 28.42 -16.40
N ASP A 247 24.28 28.01 -16.35
CA ASP A 247 25.37 28.76 -16.98
C ASP A 247 25.27 28.69 -18.53
N ILE A 248 24.67 27.62 -19.05
CA ILE A 248 24.44 27.40 -20.49
C ILE A 248 23.01 27.79 -20.88
N GLU A 249 22.05 27.50 -19.99
CA GLU A 249 20.61 27.64 -20.19
C GLU A 249 20.00 28.55 -19.09
N PRO A 250 20.38 29.84 -19.03
CA PRO A 250 20.10 30.74 -17.90
C PRO A 250 18.63 31.12 -17.73
N GLU A 251 17.81 30.94 -18.76
CA GLU A 251 16.37 31.27 -18.75
C GLU A 251 15.55 30.21 -18.02
N PHE A 252 16.03 28.96 -17.96
CA PHE A 252 15.26 27.84 -17.45
C PHE A 252 15.50 27.59 -15.95
N ARG A 253 14.45 27.18 -15.25
CA ARG A 253 14.51 26.90 -13.80
C ARG A 253 14.21 25.45 -13.47
N THR A 254 13.37 24.80 -14.27
CA THR A 254 12.98 23.40 -14.11
C THR A 254 13.13 22.65 -15.42
N ILE A 255 13.24 21.33 -15.32
CA ILE A 255 13.37 20.46 -16.50
C ILE A 255 12.10 20.47 -17.37
N GLU A 256 10.92 20.60 -16.77
CA GLU A 256 9.67 20.67 -17.52
C GLU A 256 9.58 21.95 -18.34
N GLN A 257 10.05 23.08 -17.78
CA GLN A 257 10.11 24.35 -18.52
C GLN A 257 11.08 24.23 -19.70
N PHE A 258 12.29 23.71 -19.45
CA PHE A 258 13.30 23.47 -20.48
C PHE A 258 12.74 22.58 -21.59
N LEU A 259 12.17 21.42 -21.26
CA LEU A 259 11.61 20.47 -22.22
C LEU A 259 10.52 21.09 -23.08
N LEU A 260 9.55 21.78 -22.47
CA LEU A 260 8.39 22.28 -23.20
C LEU A 260 8.77 23.44 -24.13
N GLU A 261 9.59 24.38 -23.68
CA GLU A 261 10.02 25.52 -24.50
C GLU A 261 11.04 25.12 -25.58
N LYS A 262 12.11 24.39 -25.23
CA LYS A 262 13.11 23.92 -26.21
C LYS A 262 12.50 22.90 -27.17
N GLY A 263 11.66 22.02 -26.65
CA GLY A 263 10.91 21.05 -27.42
C GLY A 263 10.07 21.71 -28.51
N VAL A 264 9.22 22.68 -28.16
CA VAL A 264 8.45 23.45 -29.16
C VAL A 264 9.36 24.11 -30.19
N GLY A 265 10.50 24.65 -29.76
CA GLY A 265 11.53 25.22 -30.65
C GLY A 265 12.06 24.21 -31.68
N SER A 266 12.19 22.94 -31.32
CA SER A 266 12.71 21.86 -32.18
C SER A 266 11.63 21.09 -32.97
N LEU A 267 10.35 21.47 -32.90
CA LEU A 267 9.30 20.87 -33.74
C LEU A 267 9.28 21.45 -35.15
N ASN A 268 8.97 20.60 -36.14
CA ASN A 268 8.48 20.98 -37.47
C ASN A 268 7.18 21.81 -37.36
N GLU A 269 6.79 22.53 -38.42
CA GLU A 269 5.56 23.35 -38.44
C GLU A 269 4.28 22.55 -38.13
N ASP A 270 4.22 21.30 -38.60
CA ASP A 270 3.12 20.36 -38.33
C ASP A 270 3.44 19.39 -37.17
N GLY A 271 4.52 19.64 -36.43
CA GLY A 271 5.04 18.76 -35.38
C GLY A 271 4.28 18.86 -34.06
N LYS A 272 4.39 17.80 -33.25
CA LYS A 272 3.75 17.68 -31.93
C LYS A 272 4.77 17.35 -30.84
N LEU A 273 4.52 17.81 -29.62
CA LEU A 273 5.23 17.34 -28.43
C LEU A 273 4.23 16.68 -27.49
N ILE A 274 4.53 15.45 -27.07
CA ILE A 274 3.72 14.69 -26.11
C ILE A 274 4.57 14.36 -24.89
N ALA A 275 4.25 14.98 -23.76
CA ALA A 275 5.01 14.80 -22.52
C ALA A 275 4.14 14.22 -21.40
N LEU A 276 4.71 13.24 -20.69
CA LEU A 276 4.17 12.72 -19.44
C LEU A 276 4.72 13.57 -18.29
N LEU A 277 3.86 14.32 -17.59
CA LEU A 277 4.27 15.31 -16.60
C LEU A 277 3.51 15.13 -15.28
N PRO A 278 4.05 15.57 -14.13
CA PRO A 278 3.31 15.61 -12.88
C PRO A 278 2.19 16.67 -12.97
N GLN A 279 1.02 16.39 -12.39
CA GLN A 279 -0.14 17.29 -12.43
C GLN A 279 0.16 18.70 -11.85
N GLY A 280 1.18 18.84 -11.00
CA GLY A 280 1.60 20.10 -10.39
C GLY A 280 1.86 21.23 -11.38
N ILE A 281 2.35 20.92 -12.58
CA ILE A 281 2.66 21.93 -13.61
C ILE A 281 1.42 22.74 -14.02
N LEU A 282 0.22 22.17 -13.86
CA LEU A 282 -1.06 22.78 -14.24
C LEU A 282 -1.48 23.96 -13.34
N PHE A 283 -0.92 24.09 -12.14
CA PHE A 283 -1.43 25.06 -11.15
C PHE A 283 -0.38 25.73 -10.27
N ARG A 284 0.86 25.23 -10.22
CA ARG A 284 1.91 25.87 -9.41
C ARG A 284 2.22 27.28 -9.90
N GLY A 285 2.58 28.16 -8.97
CA GLY A 285 2.84 29.58 -9.26
C GLY A 285 4.25 29.85 -9.82
N LEU A 286 4.64 31.13 -9.85
CA LEU A 286 5.97 31.60 -10.23
C LEU A 286 6.35 31.20 -11.68
N HIS A 287 7.47 30.51 -11.88
CA HIS A 287 8.00 30.17 -13.20
C HIS A 287 7.08 29.20 -13.97
N GLU A 288 6.46 28.23 -13.30
CA GLU A 288 5.49 27.32 -13.94
C GLU A 288 4.20 28.06 -14.35
N GLN A 289 3.84 29.16 -13.67
CA GLN A 289 2.72 30.02 -14.10
C GLN A 289 3.05 30.76 -15.39
N ARG A 290 4.23 31.38 -15.49
CA ARG A 290 4.69 32.05 -16.72
C ARG A 290 4.77 31.09 -17.91
N LEU A 291 5.20 29.86 -17.67
CA LEU A 291 5.21 28.82 -18.68
C LEU A 291 3.78 28.53 -19.18
N ARG A 292 2.80 28.38 -18.28
CA ARG A 292 1.40 28.19 -18.68
C ARG A 292 0.84 29.38 -19.45
N GLU A 293 1.15 30.60 -19.01
CA GLU A 293 0.77 31.83 -19.71
C GLU A 293 1.28 31.81 -21.15
N PHE A 294 2.57 31.58 -21.35
CA PHE A 294 3.19 31.44 -22.66
C PHE A 294 2.52 30.35 -23.51
N LEU A 295 2.39 29.12 -23.00
CA LEU A 295 1.84 28.00 -23.75
C LEU A 295 0.37 28.21 -24.15
N VAL A 296 -0.42 28.90 -23.33
CA VAL A 296 -1.83 29.21 -23.61
C VAL A 296 -1.96 30.39 -24.57
N ASP A 297 -1.18 31.45 -24.36
CA ASP A 297 -1.28 32.67 -25.17
C ASP A 297 -0.78 32.47 -26.60
N GLU A 298 0.29 31.68 -26.77
CA GLU A 298 0.79 31.22 -28.07
C GLU A 298 -0.06 30.09 -28.68
N ASP A 299 -1.17 29.71 -28.03
CA ASP A 299 -2.09 28.67 -28.50
C ASP A 299 -1.38 27.32 -28.79
N LEU A 300 -0.41 26.92 -27.97
CA LEU A 300 0.40 25.72 -28.22
C LEU A 300 -0.21 24.45 -27.63
N ILE A 301 -0.96 24.56 -26.53
CA ILE A 301 -1.57 23.41 -25.86
C ILE A 301 -2.77 22.93 -26.66
N ASP A 302 -2.69 21.73 -27.25
CA ASP A 302 -3.81 21.10 -27.94
C ASP A 302 -4.72 20.36 -26.97
N THR A 303 -4.13 19.46 -26.18
CA THR A 303 -4.87 18.56 -25.30
C THR A 303 -4.13 18.36 -23.97
N ILE A 304 -4.89 18.33 -22.86
CA ILE A 304 -4.40 17.92 -21.54
C ILE A 304 -5.25 16.74 -21.05
N ILE A 305 -4.59 15.59 -20.86
CA ILE A 305 -5.23 14.37 -20.36
C ILE A 305 -4.80 14.15 -18.92
N SER A 306 -5.73 14.27 -17.98
CA SER A 306 -5.49 14.03 -16.56
C SER A 306 -5.60 12.55 -16.24
N LEU A 307 -4.56 12.00 -15.60
CA LEU A 307 -4.51 10.62 -15.16
C LEU A 307 -4.49 10.56 -13.62
N PRO A 308 -5.27 9.66 -12.99
CA PRO A 308 -5.24 9.50 -11.54
C PRO A 308 -3.88 8.95 -11.07
N GLY A 309 -3.51 9.26 -9.82
CA GLY A 309 -2.28 8.72 -9.21
C GLY A 309 -2.34 7.22 -8.97
N GLY A 310 -1.16 6.58 -8.95
CA GLY A 310 -0.99 5.13 -8.76
C GLY A 310 -0.80 4.31 -10.05
N LEU A 311 -0.59 4.97 -11.19
CA LEU A 311 -0.22 4.31 -12.45
C LEU A 311 1.26 3.92 -12.49
N LEU A 312 2.15 4.75 -11.94
CA LEU A 312 3.56 4.41 -11.80
C LEU A 312 3.75 3.52 -10.57
N LEU A 313 4.56 2.47 -10.71
CA LEU A 313 4.88 1.58 -9.61
C LEU A 313 5.51 2.35 -8.44
N ASN A 314 5.11 2.03 -7.20
CA ASN A 314 5.69 2.57 -5.97
C ASN A 314 5.61 4.10 -5.80
N THR A 315 4.71 4.78 -6.52
CA THR A 315 4.42 6.21 -6.30
C THR A 315 2.95 6.56 -6.53
N GLY A 316 2.42 7.44 -5.68
CA GLY A 316 1.06 7.95 -5.78
C GLY A 316 0.93 9.23 -6.62
N ILE A 317 2.00 9.65 -7.32
CA ILE A 317 2.02 10.89 -8.10
C ILE A 317 0.95 10.82 -9.20
N PRO A 318 -0.01 11.76 -9.24
CA PRO A 318 -0.92 11.92 -10.38
C PRO A 318 -0.18 12.55 -11.56
N LEU A 319 -0.48 12.05 -12.75
CA LEU A 319 0.20 12.40 -13.99
C LEU A 319 -0.77 13.09 -14.96
N ILE A 320 -0.19 13.75 -15.94
CA ILE A 320 -0.89 14.26 -17.11
C ILE A 320 -0.15 13.84 -18.37
N VAL A 321 -0.88 13.64 -19.46
CA VAL A 321 -0.32 13.69 -20.80
C VAL A 321 -0.63 15.07 -21.37
N MET A 322 0.40 15.88 -21.60
CA MET A 322 0.28 17.18 -22.24
C MET A 322 0.68 17.05 -23.71
N ILE A 323 -0.23 17.45 -24.61
CA ILE A 323 -0.01 17.47 -26.05
C ILE A 323 0.11 18.93 -26.48
N LEU A 324 1.31 19.31 -26.90
CA LEU A 324 1.54 20.56 -27.62
C LEU A 324 1.52 20.27 -29.12
N ASN A 325 0.87 21.11 -29.90
CA ASN A 325 0.76 20.91 -31.34
C ASN A 325 0.80 22.28 -32.02
N LYS A 326 1.75 22.48 -32.94
CA LYS A 326 1.84 23.73 -33.72
C LYS A 326 0.70 23.88 -34.72
N LYS A 327 0.04 22.78 -35.09
CA LYS A 327 -1.13 22.74 -35.98
C LYS A 327 -2.31 22.08 -35.29
N LYS A 328 -2.92 22.84 -34.39
CA LYS A 328 -4.05 22.38 -33.58
C LYS A 328 -5.27 22.05 -34.43
N ARG A 329 -6.01 21.03 -33.98
CA ARG A 329 -7.34 20.72 -34.55
C ARG A 329 -8.38 21.77 -34.19
N ASN A 330 -8.25 22.38 -33.02
CA ASN A 330 -9.16 23.40 -32.50
C ASN A 330 -8.39 24.67 -32.09
N PRO A 331 -8.07 25.57 -33.03
CA PRO A 331 -7.38 26.82 -32.71
C PRO A 331 -8.11 27.65 -31.65
N GLY A 332 -7.36 28.27 -30.74
CA GLY A 332 -7.83 29.10 -29.63
C GLY A 332 -8.47 28.33 -28.47
N LYS A 333 -8.53 26.98 -28.53
CA LYS A 333 -9.16 26.14 -27.51
C LYS A 333 -8.25 25.00 -27.05
N VAL A 334 -8.34 24.62 -25.79
CA VAL A 334 -7.64 23.45 -25.22
C VAL A 334 -8.66 22.34 -24.97
N ARG A 335 -8.34 21.11 -25.39
CA ARG A 335 -9.13 19.91 -25.08
C ARG A 335 -8.68 19.34 -23.73
N PHE A 336 -9.53 19.45 -22.72
CA PHE A 336 -9.32 18.81 -21.43
C PHE A 336 -9.98 17.43 -21.41
N VAL A 337 -9.26 16.43 -20.91
CA VAL A 337 -9.73 15.05 -20.79
C VAL A 337 -9.51 14.54 -19.37
N ASP A 338 -10.57 14.08 -18.68
CA ASP A 338 -10.45 13.34 -17.43
C ASP A 338 -10.47 11.83 -17.71
N ALA A 339 -9.30 11.19 -17.62
CA ALA A 339 -9.15 9.77 -17.91
C ALA A 339 -9.47 8.85 -16.72
N LYS A 340 -9.98 9.38 -15.59
CA LYS A 340 -10.26 8.58 -14.37
C LYS A 340 -11.16 7.37 -14.64
N LYS A 341 -12.15 7.48 -15.54
CA LYS A 341 -13.06 6.37 -15.92
C LYS A 341 -12.37 5.23 -16.67
N PHE A 342 -11.16 5.46 -17.20
CA PHE A 342 -10.38 4.50 -17.98
C PHE A 342 -9.25 3.88 -17.17
N VAL A 343 -9.26 4.02 -15.84
CA VAL A 343 -8.24 3.46 -14.97
C VAL A 343 -8.85 2.44 -14.03
N GLU A 344 -8.32 1.23 -14.06
CA GLU A 344 -8.77 0.08 -13.29
C GLU A 344 -7.81 -0.17 -12.11
N ALA A 345 -8.35 -0.47 -10.94
CA ALA A 345 -7.52 -0.83 -9.78
C ALA A 345 -7.22 -2.34 -9.81
N LYS A 346 -5.95 -2.71 -10.00
CA LYS A 346 -5.49 -4.10 -9.86
C LYS A 346 -5.28 -4.48 -8.39
N SER A 347 -4.85 -3.52 -7.58
CA SER A 347 -4.67 -3.69 -6.14
C SER A 347 -4.85 -2.33 -5.42
N PRO A 348 -4.86 -2.27 -4.07
CA PRO A 348 -4.91 -0.99 -3.36
C PRO A 348 -3.78 -0.01 -3.70
N ARG A 349 -2.65 -0.51 -4.25
CA ARG A 349 -1.45 0.28 -4.57
C ARG A 349 -1.12 0.34 -6.06
N GLU A 350 -1.83 -0.40 -6.91
CA GLU A 350 -1.55 -0.50 -8.34
C GLU A 350 -2.81 -0.23 -9.15
N LYS A 351 -2.71 0.72 -10.08
CA LYS A 351 -3.72 1.03 -11.06
C LYS A 351 -3.17 0.84 -12.46
N VAL A 352 -4.04 0.45 -13.37
CA VAL A 352 -3.69 0.21 -14.77
C VAL A 352 -4.61 1.02 -15.67
N LEU A 353 -4.01 1.63 -16.70
CA LEU A 353 -4.75 2.36 -17.72
C LEU A 353 -5.35 1.39 -18.73
N ASN A 354 -6.66 1.45 -18.94
CA ASN A 354 -7.33 0.89 -20.10
C ASN A 354 -7.09 1.82 -21.30
N ASP A 355 -5.89 1.70 -21.86
CA ASP A 355 -5.37 2.57 -22.91
C ASP A 355 -6.11 2.39 -24.23
N TYR A 356 -6.53 1.17 -24.57
CA TYR A 356 -7.37 0.91 -25.75
C TYR A 356 -8.73 1.61 -25.63
N GLY A 357 -9.37 1.53 -24.45
CA GLY A 357 -10.65 2.18 -24.18
C GLY A 357 -10.55 3.70 -24.27
N LEU A 358 -9.51 4.28 -23.65
CA LEU A 358 -9.27 5.72 -23.72
C LEU A 358 -8.95 6.17 -25.15
N ASN A 359 -8.08 5.46 -25.85
CA ASN A 359 -7.71 5.77 -27.23
C ASN A 359 -8.92 5.72 -28.16
N SER A 360 -9.70 4.63 -28.09
CA SER A 360 -10.93 4.47 -28.88
C SER A 360 -11.93 5.59 -28.59
N PHE A 361 -12.10 5.96 -27.33
CA PHE A 361 -12.98 7.06 -26.94
C PHE A 361 -12.49 8.41 -27.50
N LEU A 362 -11.19 8.72 -27.44
CA LEU A 362 -10.63 9.98 -27.94
C LEU A 362 -10.75 10.16 -29.46
N HIS A 363 -10.77 9.05 -30.19
CA HIS A 363 -11.00 8.99 -31.64
C HIS A 363 -12.48 8.89 -32.01
N SER A 364 -13.33 8.46 -31.08
CA SER A 364 -14.77 8.47 -31.29
C SER A 364 -15.30 9.91 -31.24
N ASN A 365 -16.21 10.26 -32.15
CA ASN A 365 -16.95 11.53 -32.09
C ASN A 365 -17.98 11.56 -30.94
N LYS A 366 -17.77 10.77 -29.88
CA LYS A 366 -18.64 10.73 -28.71
C LYS A 366 -18.39 11.97 -27.85
N ASN A 367 -19.44 12.75 -27.65
CA ASN A 367 -19.42 13.91 -26.77
C ASN A 367 -19.87 13.49 -25.36
N ASP A 368 -19.01 12.81 -24.61
CA ASP A 368 -19.19 12.68 -23.16
C ASP A 368 -18.60 13.92 -22.47
N VAL A 369 -19.50 14.80 -22.06
CA VAL A 369 -19.22 16.05 -21.37
C VAL A 369 -18.55 15.87 -20.01
N ASP A 370 -18.68 14.70 -19.40
CA ASP A 370 -18.03 14.37 -18.13
C ASP A 370 -16.62 13.82 -18.33
N VAL A 371 -16.20 13.58 -19.57
CA VAL A 371 -14.86 13.09 -19.92
C VAL A 371 -14.07 14.12 -20.72
N VAL A 372 -14.72 14.86 -21.64
CA VAL A 372 -14.06 15.83 -22.52
C VAL A 372 -14.71 17.19 -22.45
N ARG A 373 -13.88 18.23 -22.32
CA ARG A 373 -14.27 19.64 -22.43
C ARG A 373 -13.35 20.36 -23.41
N LEU A 374 -13.92 21.18 -24.28
CA LEU A 374 -13.20 22.12 -25.12
C LEU A 374 -13.36 23.51 -24.51
N ILE A 375 -12.26 24.08 -24.04
CA ILE A 375 -12.26 25.34 -23.29
C ILE A 375 -11.46 26.38 -24.05
N SER A 376 -12.01 27.59 -24.20
CA SER A 376 -11.32 28.71 -24.87
C SER A 376 -10.15 29.24 -24.03
N LYS A 377 -9.15 29.83 -24.69
CA LYS A 377 -8.05 30.50 -23.97
C LYS A 377 -8.56 31.66 -23.11
N GLU A 378 -9.65 32.33 -23.50
CA GLU A 378 -10.29 33.38 -22.71
C GLU A 378 -10.85 32.86 -21.38
N GLU A 379 -11.49 31.69 -21.39
CA GLU A 379 -11.96 31.02 -20.16
C GLU A 379 -10.77 30.59 -19.28
N ILE A 380 -9.67 30.12 -19.87
CA ILE A 380 -8.45 29.77 -19.15
C ILE A 380 -7.80 31.02 -18.50
N ARG A 381 -7.76 32.15 -19.23
CA ARG A 381 -7.27 33.44 -18.71
C ARG A 381 -8.10 33.94 -17.54
N ALA A 382 -9.43 33.80 -17.62
CA ALA A 382 -10.34 34.17 -16.54
C ALA A 382 -10.10 33.35 -15.26
N LEU A 383 -9.45 32.18 -15.37
CA LEU A 383 -9.06 31.32 -14.26
C LEU A 383 -7.55 31.40 -13.93
N ASP A 384 -6.91 32.55 -14.22
CA ASP A 384 -5.50 32.81 -13.91
C ASP A 384 -4.54 31.74 -14.47
N TYR A 385 -4.84 31.29 -15.70
CA TYR A 385 -4.09 30.27 -16.41
C TYR A 385 -3.96 28.95 -15.63
N ASN A 386 -4.90 28.65 -14.72
CA ASN A 386 -4.91 27.39 -13.98
C ASN A 386 -5.49 26.27 -14.86
N LEU A 387 -4.66 25.33 -15.25
CA LEU A 387 -5.02 24.24 -16.16
C LEU A 387 -5.47 22.97 -15.41
N SER A 388 -5.79 23.05 -14.11
CA SER A 388 -6.28 21.90 -13.34
C SER A 388 -7.56 21.34 -13.94
N VAL A 389 -7.48 20.15 -14.55
CA VAL A 389 -8.59 19.51 -15.27
C VAL A 389 -9.90 19.50 -14.47
N PRO A 390 -9.96 19.11 -13.18
CA PRO A 390 -11.21 19.07 -12.42
C PRO A 390 -11.99 20.39 -12.39
N ARG A 391 -11.33 21.56 -12.50
CA ARG A 391 -11.98 22.87 -12.49
C ARG A 391 -12.92 23.09 -13.67
N TYR A 392 -12.61 22.49 -14.82
CA TYR A 392 -13.38 22.65 -16.06
C TYR A 392 -14.55 21.66 -16.17
N PHE A 393 -14.68 20.73 -15.21
CA PHE A 393 -15.75 19.73 -15.15
C PHE A 393 -16.76 20.00 -14.02
N GLN A 394 -16.70 21.18 -13.41
CA GLN A 394 -17.68 21.58 -12.39
C GLN A 394 -19.08 21.68 -13.00
N LYS A 395 -20.07 21.21 -12.25
CA LYS A 395 -21.49 21.36 -12.61
C LYS A 395 -21.91 22.81 -12.35
N LYS A 396 -22.77 23.34 -13.21
CA LYS A 396 -23.41 24.64 -12.97
C LYS A 396 -24.36 24.52 -11.77
N ILE A 397 -24.18 25.37 -10.78
CA ILE A 397 -24.97 25.39 -9.53
C ILE A 397 -25.57 26.80 -9.38
N ASP A 398 -26.86 26.87 -9.11
CA ASP A 398 -27.53 28.13 -8.77
C ASP A 398 -27.28 28.48 -7.30
N GLY A 399 -26.76 29.68 -7.05
CA GLY A 399 -26.41 30.14 -5.70
C GLY A 399 -25.56 31.41 -5.74
N VAL A 400 -24.88 31.67 -4.62
CA VAL A 400 -23.95 32.80 -4.48
C VAL A 400 -22.56 32.29 -4.13
N LYS A 401 -21.52 33.02 -4.54
CA LYS A 401 -20.14 32.73 -4.15
C LYS A 401 -19.97 32.85 -2.64
N LEU A 402 -19.19 31.95 -2.04
CA LEU A 402 -18.91 31.92 -0.61
C LEU A 402 -18.28 33.25 -0.16
N GLY A 403 -17.42 33.86 -0.98
CA GLY A 403 -16.83 35.17 -0.71
C GLY A 403 -17.82 36.35 -0.68
N ALA A 404 -19.06 36.17 -1.12
CA ALA A 404 -20.13 37.15 -0.91
C ALA A 404 -20.81 36.99 0.47
N ILE A 405 -20.64 35.82 1.10
CA ILE A 405 -21.20 35.47 2.42
C ILE A 405 -20.19 35.71 3.53
N ILE A 406 -18.90 35.45 3.27
CA ILE A 406 -17.83 35.50 4.27
C ILE A 406 -16.74 36.50 3.91
N GLU A 407 -16.16 37.13 4.94
CA GLU A 407 -15.06 38.08 4.83
C GLU A 407 -13.82 37.53 5.54
N PHE A 408 -12.65 37.58 4.90
CA PHE A 408 -11.43 37.03 5.49
C PHE A 408 -10.92 37.87 6.67
N VAL A 409 -10.83 37.24 7.85
CA VAL A 409 -10.26 37.85 9.06
C VAL A 409 -8.77 37.51 9.10
N ARG A 410 -7.92 38.48 8.75
CA ARG A 410 -6.47 38.27 8.70
C ARG A 410 -5.87 38.01 10.08
N GLY A 411 -6.41 38.64 11.12
CA GLY A 411 -5.82 38.68 12.47
C GLY A 411 -4.63 39.64 12.59
N GLN A 412 -4.20 39.91 13.82
CA GLN A 412 -3.04 40.77 14.08
C GLN A 412 -1.74 39.97 13.94
N ARG A 413 -0.70 40.62 13.39
CA ARG A 413 0.64 40.05 13.20
C ARG A 413 1.66 40.88 13.99
N GLY A 414 2.34 40.25 14.96
CA GLY A 414 3.26 40.91 15.90
C GLY A 414 2.60 41.16 17.27
N ASN A 415 3.40 41.13 18.35
CA ASN A 415 2.99 41.03 19.77
C ASN A 415 2.37 39.69 20.20
N VAL A 416 2.80 38.59 19.56
CA VAL A 416 2.41 37.24 19.98
C VAL A 416 3.11 36.89 21.30
N PRO A 417 2.39 36.49 22.36
CA PRO A 417 3.00 36.08 23.63
C PRO A 417 3.87 34.83 23.45
N SER A 418 4.71 34.53 24.44
CA SER A 418 5.57 33.33 24.42
C SER A 418 4.76 32.04 24.31
N SER A 419 3.56 32.00 24.89
CA SER A 419 2.61 30.88 24.82
C SER A 419 1.19 31.37 24.55
N GLY A 420 0.37 30.50 23.97
CA GLY A 420 -1.05 30.74 23.81
C GLY A 420 -1.78 29.57 23.16
N LYS A 421 -3.11 29.69 23.05
CA LYS A 421 -3.98 28.66 22.47
C LYS A 421 -3.89 28.66 20.94
N LEU A 422 -2.97 27.88 20.39
CA LEU A 422 -2.82 27.72 18.94
C LEU A 422 -3.81 26.68 18.41
N ILE A 423 -4.80 27.14 17.64
CA ILE A 423 -5.77 26.28 16.98
C ILE A 423 -5.10 25.51 15.85
N ARG A 424 -5.14 24.19 15.96
CA ARG A 424 -4.71 23.22 14.96
C ARG A 424 -5.94 22.55 14.33
N ILE A 425 -5.74 21.89 13.19
CA ILE A 425 -6.84 21.20 12.47
C ILE A 425 -7.50 20.08 13.30
N ARG A 426 -6.77 19.51 14.27
CA ARG A 426 -7.32 18.50 15.20
C ARG A 426 -8.32 19.10 16.19
N ASP A 427 -8.21 20.41 16.47
CA ASP A 427 -9.06 21.13 17.43
C ASP A 427 -10.37 21.62 16.76
N LEU A 428 -10.44 21.58 15.42
CA LEU A 428 -11.63 21.91 14.65
C LEU A 428 -12.64 20.75 14.62
N LYS A 429 -13.92 21.10 14.60
CA LYS A 429 -15.07 20.21 14.54
C LYS A 429 -15.41 19.83 13.10
N ASP A 430 -15.73 18.56 12.87
CA ASP A 430 -16.20 18.02 11.58
C ASP A 430 -17.62 17.46 11.77
N ASP A 431 -18.48 18.26 12.40
CA ASP A 431 -19.86 17.90 12.77
C ASP A 431 -20.83 19.00 12.32
N LYS A 432 -22.00 18.58 11.82
CA LYS A 432 -23.02 19.48 11.26
C LYS A 432 -23.80 20.26 12.32
N VAL A 433 -23.72 19.83 13.58
CA VAL A 433 -24.55 20.28 14.71
C VAL A 433 -23.68 20.81 15.84
N ASP A 434 -22.64 20.08 16.22
CA ASP A 434 -21.63 20.51 17.20
C ASP A 434 -20.43 21.17 16.51
N PHE A 435 -20.61 22.41 16.07
CA PHE A 435 -19.61 23.16 15.33
C PHE A 435 -18.92 24.24 16.16
N ARG A 436 -19.19 24.38 17.46
CA ARG A 436 -18.55 25.42 18.29
C ARG A 436 -17.18 24.96 18.75
N LEU A 437 -16.19 25.86 18.69
CA LEU A 437 -14.86 25.59 19.22
C LEU A 437 -14.94 25.43 20.74
N ASP A 438 -14.39 24.33 21.25
CA ASP A 438 -14.20 24.15 22.70
C ASP A 438 -12.79 24.59 23.09
N GLU A 439 -12.68 25.86 23.48
CA GLU A 439 -11.41 26.47 23.89
C GLU A 439 -10.78 25.83 25.13
N THR A 440 -11.53 25.06 25.92
CA THR A 440 -11.01 24.40 27.14
C THR A 440 -10.15 23.18 26.81
N THR A 441 -10.39 22.58 25.65
CA THR A 441 -9.66 21.40 25.16
C THR A 441 -8.39 21.77 24.39
N VAL A 442 -8.23 23.04 24.02
CA VAL A 442 -7.08 23.52 23.25
C VAL A 442 -5.87 23.68 24.16
N GLU A 443 -4.83 22.89 23.89
CA GLU A 443 -3.54 22.98 24.57
C GLU A 443 -2.89 24.35 24.38
N GLU A 444 -2.36 24.90 25.46
CA GLU A 444 -1.50 26.09 25.41
C GLU A 444 -0.09 25.68 24.98
N VAL A 445 0.42 26.32 23.93
CA VAL A 445 1.71 25.95 23.32
C VAL A 445 2.55 27.17 23.06
N GLU A 446 3.85 26.96 22.90
CA GLU A 446 4.79 28.01 22.58
C GLU A 446 4.60 28.53 21.14
N LEU A 447 4.49 29.85 20.98
CA LEU A 447 4.15 30.49 19.71
C LEU A 447 5.42 30.96 18.98
N LYS A 448 6.18 30.01 18.43
CA LYS A 448 7.51 30.26 17.83
C LYS A 448 7.53 30.64 16.34
N ARG A 449 6.39 30.63 15.63
CA ARG A 449 6.37 30.67 14.15
C ARG A 449 5.97 32.05 13.58
N PRO A 450 6.58 32.50 12.47
CA PRO A 450 6.37 33.83 11.88
C PRO A 450 5.02 34.01 11.16
N ASP A 451 4.23 32.94 11.03
CA ASP A 451 2.97 32.84 10.30
C ASP A 451 1.74 32.72 11.21
N ILE A 452 1.93 32.85 12.52
CA ILE A 452 0.84 32.84 13.51
C ILE A 452 0.13 34.18 13.54
N HIS A 453 -1.20 34.15 13.54
CA HIS A 453 -2.06 35.32 13.61
C HIS A 453 -2.95 35.22 14.85
N GLU A 454 -3.04 36.33 15.59
CA GLU A 454 -3.94 36.47 16.73
C GLU A 454 -5.34 36.85 16.26
N ILE A 455 -6.36 36.20 16.84
CA ILE A 455 -7.77 36.44 16.57
C ILE A 455 -8.46 36.86 17.88
N THR A 456 -9.01 38.07 17.85
CA THR A 456 -9.69 38.74 18.98
C THR A 456 -11.16 39.03 18.68
N GLU A 457 -11.74 38.35 17.69
CA GLU A 457 -13.14 38.49 17.28
C GLU A 457 -13.76 37.13 16.95
N SER A 458 -15.09 37.04 17.08
CA SER A 458 -15.83 35.83 16.73
C SER A 458 -15.74 35.56 15.23
N CYS A 459 -15.39 34.34 14.84
CA CYS A 459 -15.20 33.99 13.43
C CYS A 459 -15.47 32.51 13.14
N LEU A 460 -15.72 32.21 11.87
CA LEU A 460 -15.75 30.88 11.29
C LEU A 460 -14.32 30.46 10.93
N LEU A 461 -13.88 29.33 11.47
CA LEU A 461 -12.59 28.70 11.21
C LEU A 461 -12.78 27.57 10.19
N LEU A 462 -11.91 27.53 9.17
CA LEU A 462 -11.92 26.52 8.11
C LEU A 462 -10.51 25.95 7.92
N ALA A 463 -10.38 24.63 8.01
CA ALA A 463 -9.19 23.91 7.59
C ALA A 463 -9.03 24.00 6.07
N VAL A 464 -7.87 24.45 5.62
CA VAL A 464 -7.54 24.53 4.18
C VAL A 464 -6.49 23.50 3.75
N ARG A 465 -5.88 22.79 4.70
CA ARG A 465 -5.10 21.57 4.44
C ARG A 465 -5.98 20.34 4.70
N TRP A 466 -5.65 19.22 4.06
CA TRP A 466 -6.39 17.94 4.12
C TRP A 466 -7.69 17.96 3.31
N LYS A 467 -8.53 16.94 3.49
CA LYS A 467 -9.71 16.68 2.65
C LYS A 467 -10.98 17.43 3.11
N THR A 468 -11.16 17.65 4.40
CA THR A 468 -12.38 18.29 4.95
C THR A 468 -12.10 19.72 5.40
N LEU A 469 -13.11 20.60 5.33
CA LEU A 469 -12.99 21.99 5.78
C LEU A 469 -13.12 22.14 7.29
N LYS A 470 -13.70 21.16 7.99
CA LYS A 470 -14.01 21.23 9.43
C LYS A 470 -14.56 22.59 9.90
N PRO A 471 -15.69 23.07 9.33
CA PRO A 471 -16.25 24.37 9.67
C PRO A 471 -16.56 24.48 11.15
N THR A 472 -15.83 25.35 11.85
CA THR A 472 -15.92 25.51 13.30
C THR A 472 -16.12 26.98 13.66
N PHE A 473 -17.14 27.31 14.43
CA PHE A 473 -17.38 28.67 14.89
C PHE A 473 -16.68 28.95 16.23
N PHE A 474 -15.85 29.99 16.26
CA PHE A 474 -15.26 30.54 17.46
C PHE A 474 -16.06 31.75 17.94
N GLU A 475 -16.46 31.74 19.20
CA GLU A 475 -17.14 32.84 19.87
C GLU A 475 -16.15 33.54 20.81
N PHE A 476 -15.78 34.78 20.49
CA PHE A 476 -14.82 35.52 21.29
C PHE A 476 -15.43 35.98 22.62
N LYS A 477 -14.87 35.49 23.73
CA LYS A 477 -15.29 35.80 25.11
C LYS A 477 -14.24 36.60 25.90
N GLY A 478 -13.38 37.33 25.21
CA GLY A 478 -12.30 38.13 25.82
C GLY A 478 -10.94 37.44 25.87
N VAL A 479 -10.85 36.16 25.51
CA VAL A 479 -9.59 35.41 25.41
C VAL A 479 -9.23 35.21 23.93
N PRO A 480 -8.05 35.66 23.48
CA PRO A 480 -7.64 35.49 22.09
C PRO A 480 -7.28 34.03 21.78
N ILE A 481 -7.47 33.65 20.52
CA ILE A 481 -6.93 32.41 19.95
C ILE A 481 -5.90 32.73 18.88
N TYR A 482 -5.03 31.76 18.59
CA TYR A 482 -3.99 31.90 17.59
C TYR A 482 -4.17 30.86 16.50
N ARG A 483 -3.89 31.19 15.24
CA ARG A 483 -3.95 30.23 14.13
C ARG A 483 -2.78 30.37 13.17
N SER A 484 -2.39 29.26 12.53
CA SER A 484 -1.39 29.23 11.45
C SER A 484 -2.02 29.51 10.08
N GLN A 485 -1.29 29.25 8.99
CA GLN A 485 -1.81 29.31 7.62
C GLN A 485 -2.72 28.13 7.23
N ASP A 486 -2.72 27.05 8.00
CA ASP A 486 -3.46 25.82 7.67
C ASP A 486 -4.95 25.91 8.05
N VAL A 487 -5.29 26.89 8.87
CA VAL A 487 -6.65 27.26 9.25
C VAL A 487 -6.87 28.70 8.82
N LEU A 488 -7.97 28.99 8.13
CA LEU A 488 -8.39 30.35 7.78
C LEU A 488 -9.55 30.77 8.67
N SER A 489 -9.61 32.06 9.00
CA SER A 489 -10.66 32.66 9.82
C SER A 489 -11.48 33.64 9.00
N PHE A 490 -12.80 33.59 9.15
CA PHE A 490 -13.73 34.42 8.39
C PHE A 490 -14.86 34.98 9.24
N LYS A 491 -15.29 36.19 8.95
CA LYS A 491 -16.50 36.78 9.49
C LYS A 491 -17.67 36.41 8.59
N VAL A 492 -18.79 35.98 9.16
CA VAL A 492 -19.99 35.63 8.40
C VAL A 492 -20.92 36.84 8.34
N ASN A 493 -21.43 37.16 7.15
CA ASN A 493 -22.45 38.19 6.99
C ASN A 493 -23.82 37.65 7.42
N GLU A 494 -24.14 37.83 8.70
CA GLU A 494 -25.39 37.34 9.31
C GLU A 494 -26.66 38.02 8.79
N THR A 495 -26.53 39.09 7.99
CA THR A 495 -27.69 39.76 7.35
C THR A 495 -28.25 38.98 6.17
N ILE A 496 -27.45 38.06 5.61
CA ILE A 496 -27.83 37.25 4.43
C ILE A 496 -27.72 35.73 4.68
N ALA A 497 -26.88 35.30 5.61
CA ALA A 497 -26.67 33.90 5.92
C ALA A 497 -26.70 33.61 7.42
N ASP A 498 -27.52 32.65 7.84
CA ASP A 498 -27.47 32.08 9.18
C ASP A 498 -26.19 31.25 9.36
N LYS A 499 -25.52 31.38 10.50
CA LYS A 499 -24.22 30.71 10.78
C LYS A 499 -24.33 29.20 10.76
N ALA A 500 -25.35 28.64 11.42
CA ALA A 500 -25.55 27.20 11.50
C ALA A 500 -25.95 26.65 10.13
N TYR A 501 -26.75 27.42 9.38
CA TYR A 501 -27.09 27.08 8.00
C TYR A 501 -25.83 26.97 7.12
N LEU A 502 -24.99 28.01 7.11
CA LEU A 502 -23.77 28.04 6.31
C LEU A 502 -22.83 26.89 6.67
N ILE A 503 -22.60 26.63 7.96
CA ILE A 503 -21.76 25.52 8.43
C ILE A 503 -22.28 24.18 7.95
N ASN A 504 -23.58 23.93 8.06
CA ASN A 504 -24.18 22.71 7.55
C ASN A 504 -24.06 22.60 6.02
N GLU A 505 -24.31 23.71 5.31
CA GLU A 505 -24.25 23.75 3.85
C GLU A 505 -22.82 23.52 3.32
N LEU A 506 -21.79 23.95 4.06
CA LEU A 506 -20.38 23.63 3.76
C LEU A 506 -20.08 22.13 3.79
N HIS A 507 -20.90 21.30 4.47
CA HIS A 507 -20.79 19.84 4.45
C HIS A 507 -21.66 19.17 3.37
N ALA A 508 -22.39 19.93 2.54
CA ALA A 508 -23.24 19.37 1.51
C ALA A 508 -22.41 18.77 0.37
N ASP A 509 -22.88 17.66 -0.21
CA ASP A 509 -22.13 16.92 -1.24
C ASP A 509 -21.76 17.80 -2.45
N TYR A 510 -22.67 18.67 -2.90
CA TYR A 510 -22.39 19.58 -4.02
C TYR A 510 -21.32 20.64 -3.69
N VAL A 511 -21.15 20.99 -2.41
CA VAL A 511 -20.07 21.87 -1.96
C VAL A 511 -18.77 21.08 -1.87
N GLN A 512 -18.81 19.85 -1.34
CA GLN A 512 -17.64 18.96 -1.31
C GLN A 512 -17.11 18.65 -2.71
N GLU A 513 -17.99 18.36 -3.68
CA GLU A 513 -17.62 18.17 -5.10
C GLU A 513 -16.88 19.40 -5.66
N GLN A 514 -17.36 20.61 -5.39
CA GLN A 514 -16.68 21.85 -5.80
C GLN A 514 -15.32 21.98 -5.13
N LEU A 515 -15.24 21.77 -3.82
CA LEU A 515 -13.99 21.86 -3.06
C LEU A 515 -12.95 20.87 -3.56
N GLU A 516 -13.34 19.63 -3.87
CA GLU A 516 -12.45 18.63 -4.46
C GLU A 516 -11.87 19.10 -5.79
N SER A 517 -12.66 19.77 -6.63
CA SER A 517 -12.18 20.31 -7.90
C SER A 517 -11.20 21.48 -7.78
N TYR A 518 -11.29 22.23 -6.67
CA TYR A 518 -10.40 23.36 -6.37
C TYR A 518 -9.13 22.96 -5.62
N ARG A 519 -9.15 21.82 -4.91
CA ARG A 519 -8.01 21.32 -4.15
C ARG A 519 -6.81 21.04 -5.04
N LEU A 520 -5.64 21.44 -4.55
CA LEU A 520 -4.36 21.30 -5.23
C LEU A 520 -3.42 20.40 -4.42
N GLY A 521 -2.43 19.82 -5.09
CA GLY A 521 -1.36 19.04 -4.44
C GLY A 521 -1.61 17.53 -4.41
N ALA A 522 -0.68 16.80 -3.77
CA ALA A 522 -0.71 15.34 -3.74
C ALA A 522 -1.91 14.81 -2.93
N SER A 523 -2.43 13.64 -3.31
CA SER A 523 -3.60 12.99 -2.69
C SER A 523 -3.50 12.80 -1.16
N VAL A 524 -2.27 12.77 -0.62
CA VAL A 524 -2.00 12.57 0.81
C VAL A 524 -2.19 13.86 1.62
N MET A 525 -1.86 15.03 1.05
CA MET A 525 -1.97 16.31 1.75
C MET A 525 -2.38 17.43 0.77
N PRO A 526 -3.64 17.40 0.29
CA PRO A 526 -4.15 18.46 -0.56
C PRO A 526 -4.30 19.75 0.24
N PHE A 527 -4.28 20.88 -0.48
CA PHE A 527 -4.54 22.20 0.09
C PHE A 527 -5.50 22.98 -0.80
N LEU A 528 -6.19 23.94 -0.20
CA LEU A 528 -7.13 24.84 -0.87
C LEU A 528 -6.63 26.27 -0.73
N ARG A 529 -6.59 27.04 -1.82
CA ARG A 529 -6.26 28.47 -1.75
C ARG A 529 -7.46 29.23 -1.24
N ARG A 530 -7.23 30.33 -0.51
CA ARG A 530 -8.30 31.21 -0.04
C ARG A 530 -9.18 31.70 -1.19
N ASP A 531 -8.56 32.16 -2.28
CA ASP A 531 -9.32 32.75 -3.39
C ASP A 531 -10.20 31.69 -4.09
N ASP A 532 -9.73 30.44 -4.19
CA ASP A 532 -10.54 29.32 -4.67
C ASP A 532 -11.70 28.98 -3.72
N LEU A 533 -11.46 29.02 -2.41
CA LEU A 533 -12.50 28.83 -1.41
C LEU A 533 -13.60 29.89 -1.53
N MET A 534 -13.24 31.15 -1.84
CA MET A 534 -14.21 32.24 -2.04
C MET A 534 -15.11 32.02 -3.27
N GLU A 535 -14.64 31.27 -4.27
CA GLU A 535 -15.37 31.00 -5.52
C GLU A 535 -16.38 29.86 -5.40
N VAL A 536 -16.38 29.11 -4.29
CA VAL A 536 -17.35 28.04 -4.04
C VAL A 536 -18.77 28.59 -4.01
N ILE A 537 -19.67 27.98 -4.78
CA ILE A 537 -21.08 28.38 -4.83
C ILE A 537 -21.87 27.69 -3.70
N ILE A 538 -22.61 28.50 -2.96
CA ILE A 538 -23.51 28.10 -1.87
C ILE A 538 -24.95 28.42 -2.27
N LYS A 539 -25.84 27.43 -2.16
CA LYS A 539 -27.28 27.65 -2.29
C LYS A 539 -27.75 28.49 -1.10
N LEU A 540 -28.28 29.68 -1.38
CA LEU A 540 -28.66 30.62 -0.33
C LEU A 540 -30.16 30.98 -0.43
N PRO A 541 -31.04 30.21 0.24
CA PRO A 541 -32.47 30.54 0.33
C PRO A 541 -32.71 31.71 1.30
N SER A 542 -33.96 32.13 1.49
CA SER A 542 -34.28 33.22 2.42
C SER A 542 -33.86 32.90 3.86
N LEU A 543 -33.51 33.91 4.67
CA LEU A 543 -33.12 33.69 6.08
C LEU A 543 -34.17 32.91 6.90
N LYS A 544 -35.46 33.07 6.57
CA LYS A 544 -36.54 32.32 7.22
C LYS A 544 -36.46 30.82 6.89
N GLU A 545 -36.21 30.48 5.64
CA GLU A 545 -36.04 29.09 5.18
C GLU A 545 -34.74 28.48 5.72
N GLN A 546 -33.65 29.25 5.78
CA GLN A 546 -32.39 28.83 6.37
C GLN A 546 -32.59 28.39 7.84
N LYS A 547 -33.24 29.25 8.65
CA LYS A 547 -33.55 28.94 10.06
C LYS A 547 -34.46 27.73 10.21
N ALA A 548 -35.46 27.59 9.34
CA ALA A 548 -36.35 26.42 9.35
C ALA A 548 -35.59 25.12 9.05
N LYS A 549 -34.66 25.13 8.09
CA LYS A 549 -33.80 23.98 7.78
C LYS A 549 -32.89 23.61 8.96
N VAL A 550 -32.25 24.61 9.57
CA VAL A 550 -31.38 24.43 10.75
C VAL A 550 -32.17 23.82 11.91
N GLN A 551 -33.37 24.33 12.17
CA GLN A 551 -34.26 23.79 13.20
C GLN A 551 -34.59 22.32 12.95
N GLY A 552 -34.94 21.95 11.71
CA GLY A 552 -35.20 20.56 11.34
C GLY A 552 -33.97 19.65 11.51
N ILE A 553 -32.76 20.17 11.28
CA ILE A 553 -31.51 19.42 11.52
C ILE A 553 -31.28 19.19 13.02
N TYR A 554 -31.50 20.19 13.86
CA TYR A 554 -31.40 20.04 15.32
C TYR A 554 -32.42 19.02 15.83
N GLU A 555 -33.68 19.11 15.40
CA GLU A 555 -34.73 18.16 15.77
C GLU A 555 -34.39 16.72 15.32
N LEU A 556 -33.85 16.57 14.11
CA LEU A 556 -33.41 15.27 13.61
C LEU A 556 -32.20 14.74 14.40
N SER A 557 -31.24 15.61 14.73
CA SER A 557 -30.08 15.27 15.54
C SER A 557 -30.48 14.84 16.95
N ASP A 558 -31.39 15.57 17.59
CA ASP A 558 -31.91 15.23 18.92
C ASP A 558 -32.70 13.93 18.86
N LYS A 559 -33.47 13.70 17.79
CA LYS A 559 -34.13 12.42 17.53
C LYS A 559 -33.14 11.29 17.29
N ILE A 560 -32.01 11.53 16.60
CA ILE A 560 -30.95 10.54 16.43
C ILE A 560 -30.28 10.25 17.78
N LYS A 561 -29.98 11.28 18.58
CA LYS A 561 -29.41 11.10 19.93
C LYS A 561 -30.38 10.37 20.85
N SER A 562 -31.67 10.67 20.80
CA SER A 562 -32.70 9.96 21.56
C SER A 562 -32.84 8.52 21.08
N LEU A 563 -32.83 8.27 19.77
CA LEU A 563 -32.83 6.93 19.19
C LEU A 563 -31.53 6.17 19.46
N GLN A 564 -30.40 6.85 19.57
CA GLN A 564 -29.11 6.23 19.95
C GLN A 564 -29.07 5.94 21.44
N ALA A 565 -29.60 6.82 22.29
CA ALA A 565 -29.76 6.58 23.72
C ALA A 565 -30.77 5.46 23.96
N GLU A 566 -31.87 5.43 23.22
CA GLU A 566 -32.85 4.34 23.20
C GLU A 566 -32.21 3.07 22.65
N ARG A 567 -31.47 3.12 21.54
CA ARG A 567 -30.70 1.98 21.01
C ARG A 567 -29.65 1.50 22.00
N ASN A 568 -28.96 2.37 22.72
CA ASN A 568 -27.95 2.01 23.71
C ASN A 568 -28.61 1.45 24.97
N ALA A 569 -29.76 1.98 25.40
CA ALA A 569 -30.59 1.44 26.46
C ALA A 569 -31.24 0.09 26.05
N LEU A 570 -31.60 -0.08 24.79
CA LEU A 570 -32.04 -1.33 24.18
C LEU A 570 -30.87 -2.28 23.93
N ALA A 571 -29.65 -1.80 23.70
CA ALA A 571 -28.44 -2.63 23.63
C ALA A 571 -28.00 -3.09 25.02
N HIS A 572 -28.27 -2.29 26.06
CA HIS A 572 -28.14 -2.68 27.46
C HIS A 572 -29.36 -3.47 27.99
N GLY A 573 -30.50 -3.45 27.29
CA GLY A 573 -31.75 -4.04 27.77
C GLY A 573 -32.38 -5.14 26.89
N LYS A 574 -31.92 -5.37 25.66
CA LYS A 574 -32.55 -6.26 24.66
C LYS A 574 -31.54 -6.75 23.62
N SER A 575 -30.84 -7.82 23.98
CA SER A 575 -30.14 -8.75 23.07
C SER A 575 -31.05 -9.45 22.05
N ILE A 576 -32.27 -8.99 21.76
CA ILE A 576 -33.33 -9.84 21.20
C ILE A 576 -33.07 -10.27 19.75
N LYS A 577 -32.38 -9.48 18.93
CA LYS A 577 -32.09 -9.85 17.53
C LYS A 577 -30.92 -10.84 17.39
N GLN A 578 -29.92 -10.73 18.26
CA GLN A 578 -28.84 -11.72 18.38
C GLN A 578 -29.32 -12.99 19.11
N PHE A 579 -30.25 -12.87 20.06
CA PHE A 579 -30.89 -14.01 20.73
C PHE A 579 -31.67 -14.90 19.77
N SER A 580 -32.36 -14.34 18.76
CA SER A 580 -33.14 -15.16 17.83
C SER A 580 -32.27 -15.97 16.87
N GLU A 581 -31.16 -15.40 16.40
CA GLU A 581 -30.20 -16.11 15.54
C GLU A 581 -29.39 -17.15 16.33
N PHE A 582 -28.99 -16.81 17.56
CA PHE A 582 -28.27 -17.71 18.46
C PHE A 582 -29.16 -18.84 18.99
N ALA A 583 -30.42 -18.57 19.32
CA ALA A 583 -31.40 -19.60 19.71
C ALA A 583 -31.72 -20.52 18.52
N SER A 584 -31.79 -19.99 17.29
CA SER A 584 -31.94 -20.78 16.07
C SER A 584 -30.72 -21.69 15.83
N LEU A 585 -29.49 -21.19 16.01
CA LEU A 585 -28.26 -21.98 15.93
C LEU A 585 -28.19 -23.06 17.02
N LYS A 586 -28.50 -22.71 18.27
CA LYS A 586 -28.58 -23.66 19.41
C LYS A 586 -29.58 -24.78 19.13
N HIS A 587 -30.76 -24.44 18.60
CA HIS A 587 -31.78 -25.42 18.23
C HIS A 587 -31.35 -26.28 17.03
N THR A 588 -30.68 -25.70 16.04
CA THR A 588 -30.23 -26.42 14.83
C THR A 588 -29.07 -27.38 15.12
N LEU A 589 -28.15 -27.00 16.01
CA LEU A 589 -26.97 -27.79 16.35
C LEU A 589 -27.18 -28.78 17.50
N GLY A 590 -28.25 -28.64 18.28
CA GLY A 590 -28.52 -29.51 19.44
C GLY A 590 -28.64 -30.99 19.09
N ARG A 591 -29.34 -31.34 18.00
CA ARG A 591 -29.52 -32.74 17.57
C ARG A 591 -28.26 -33.38 16.96
N PRO A 592 -27.54 -32.73 16.01
CA PRO A 592 -26.23 -33.22 15.55
C PRO A 592 -25.21 -33.41 16.68
N ARG A 593 -25.19 -32.49 17.66
CA ARG A 593 -24.31 -32.54 18.83
C ARG A 593 -24.57 -33.76 19.72
N GLN A 594 -25.83 -33.97 20.10
CA GLN A 594 -26.22 -35.12 20.91
C GLN A 594 -25.90 -36.44 20.20
N ASN A 595 -26.14 -36.50 18.89
CA ASN A 595 -25.77 -37.67 18.09
C ASN A 595 -24.27 -37.98 18.18
N ILE A 596 -23.40 -36.97 18.10
CA ILE A 596 -21.95 -37.19 18.20
C ILE A 596 -21.58 -37.74 19.58
N LEU A 597 -22.15 -37.19 20.66
CA LEU A 597 -21.91 -37.69 22.03
C LEU A 597 -22.39 -39.15 22.19
N ASP A 598 -23.60 -39.46 21.71
CA ASP A 598 -24.17 -40.79 21.79
C ASP A 598 -23.36 -41.81 20.96
N TRP A 599 -22.91 -41.43 19.76
CA TRP A 599 -22.05 -42.27 18.93
C TRP A 599 -20.66 -42.48 19.53
N SER A 600 -20.07 -41.43 20.13
CA SER A 600 -18.82 -41.55 20.88
C SER A 600 -18.98 -42.50 22.07
N ASP A 601 -20.09 -42.45 22.80
CA ASP A 601 -20.37 -43.36 23.92
C ASP A 601 -20.63 -44.80 23.48
N ASN A 602 -21.39 -44.98 22.40
CA ASN A 602 -21.62 -46.31 21.81
C ASN A 602 -20.32 -46.94 21.30
N LEU A 603 -19.45 -46.15 20.66
CA LEU A 603 -18.14 -46.60 20.20
C LEU A 603 -17.24 -46.92 21.40
N LEU A 604 -17.16 -46.04 22.40
CA LEU A 604 -16.39 -46.30 23.62
C LEU A 604 -16.86 -47.58 24.33
N HIS A 605 -18.17 -47.81 24.41
CA HIS A 605 -18.74 -49.01 25.01
C HIS A 605 -18.43 -50.26 24.18
N PHE A 606 -18.63 -50.21 22.86
CA PHE A 606 -18.31 -51.32 21.95
C PHE A 606 -16.82 -51.72 22.00
N LEU A 607 -15.92 -50.73 21.98
CA LEU A 607 -14.48 -50.95 22.00
C LEU A 607 -14.00 -51.50 23.36
N ASN A 608 -14.68 -51.19 24.45
CA ASN A 608 -14.39 -51.76 25.78
C ASN A 608 -14.93 -53.19 25.95
N ASP A 609 -16.08 -53.52 25.36
CA ASP A 609 -16.74 -54.83 25.52
C ASP A 609 -16.26 -55.91 24.54
N LYS A 610 -15.63 -55.53 23.42
CA LYS A 610 -15.13 -56.44 22.37
C LYS A 610 -13.62 -56.25 22.12
N PRO A 611 -12.74 -56.79 23.00
CA PRO A 611 -11.30 -56.58 22.90
C PRO A 611 -10.63 -57.34 21.73
N GLU A 612 -11.28 -58.37 21.19
CA GLU A 612 -10.72 -59.21 20.12
C GLU A 612 -10.58 -58.44 18.79
N GLY A 613 -9.33 -58.27 18.33
CA GLY A 613 -8.99 -57.54 17.10
C GLY A 613 -8.76 -56.03 17.28
N PHE A 614 -9.20 -55.45 18.41
CA PHE A 614 -9.01 -54.02 18.69
C PHE A 614 -7.55 -53.67 18.99
N GLU A 615 -6.78 -54.54 19.66
CA GLU A 615 -5.37 -54.26 19.98
C GLU A 615 -4.51 -54.01 18.74
N ALA A 616 -4.69 -54.80 17.68
CA ALA A 616 -3.92 -54.64 16.43
C ALA A 616 -4.28 -53.33 15.71
N LEU A 617 -5.57 -52.99 15.67
CA LEU A 617 -6.06 -51.74 15.07
C LEU A 617 -5.62 -50.53 15.89
N ASN A 618 -5.70 -50.60 17.21
CA ASN A 618 -5.30 -49.54 18.13
C ASN A 618 -3.79 -49.32 18.09
N LYS A 619 -2.99 -50.39 17.98
CA LYS A 619 -1.55 -50.30 17.78
C LYS A 619 -1.18 -49.61 16.46
N ALA A 620 -1.83 -49.98 15.35
CA ALA A 620 -1.62 -49.31 14.06
C ALA A 620 -2.06 -47.83 14.09
N PHE A 621 -3.13 -47.51 14.82
CA PHE A 621 -3.60 -46.14 15.01
C PHE A 621 -2.61 -45.31 15.85
N ILE A 622 -2.06 -45.88 16.93
CA ILE A 622 -1.00 -45.25 17.74
C ILE A 622 0.27 -45.02 16.91
N GLU A 623 0.70 -45.99 16.10
CA GLU A 623 1.88 -45.84 15.23
C GLU A 623 1.72 -44.71 14.20
N PHE A 624 0.50 -44.44 13.74
CA PHE A 624 0.23 -43.44 12.72
C PHE A 624 -0.10 -42.04 13.28
N TYR A 625 -0.83 -41.98 14.40
CA TYR A 625 -1.38 -40.74 14.97
C TYR A 625 -0.82 -40.37 16.36
N ASP A 626 0.07 -41.20 16.93
CA ASP A 626 0.72 -40.98 18.24
C ASP A 626 -0.27 -40.87 19.42
N THR A 627 -1.46 -41.49 19.26
CA THR A 627 -2.53 -41.54 20.28
C THR A 627 -3.37 -42.78 20.09
N ASP A 628 -4.00 -43.27 21.16
CA ASP A 628 -4.91 -44.41 21.06
C ASP A 628 -6.34 -43.95 20.72
N MET A 629 -7.10 -44.82 20.06
CA MET A 629 -8.45 -44.50 19.59
C MET A 629 -9.42 -44.15 20.73
N ILE A 630 -9.25 -44.73 21.93
CA ILE A 630 -10.09 -44.44 23.08
C ILE A 630 -9.82 -43.02 23.58
N SER A 631 -8.55 -42.62 23.66
CA SER A 631 -8.14 -41.26 24.01
C SER A 631 -8.66 -40.23 23.01
N ALA A 632 -8.55 -40.51 21.70
CA ALA A 632 -9.08 -39.63 20.66
C ALA A 632 -10.61 -39.47 20.75
N LEU A 633 -11.36 -40.56 21.01
CA LEU A 633 -12.82 -40.49 21.21
C LEU A 633 -13.21 -39.73 22.48
N LYS A 634 -12.45 -39.87 23.56
CA LYS A 634 -12.64 -39.10 24.79
C LYS A 634 -12.37 -37.60 24.59
N GLU A 635 -11.38 -37.26 23.76
CA GLU A 635 -11.05 -35.88 23.39
C GLU A 635 -12.19 -35.25 22.58
N ILE A 636 -12.70 -35.94 21.55
CA ILE A 636 -13.89 -35.52 20.78
C ILE A 636 -15.09 -35.29 21.71
N LYS A 637 -15.35 -36.23 22.63
CA LYS A 637 -16.45 -36.09 23.61
C LYS A 637 -16.28 -34.85 24.50
N ARG A 638 -15.05 -34.58 24.95
CA ARG A 638 -14.72 -33.42 25.78
C ARG A 638 -14.93 -32.11 25.03
N ASP A 639 -14.52 -32.03 23.77
CA ASP A 639 -14.65 -30.82 22.95
C ASP A 639 -16.11 -30.53 22.61
N VAL A 640 -16.90 -31.57 22.31
CA VAL A 640 -18.35 -31.43 22.07
C VAL A 640 -19.10 -31.00 23.34
N ASN A 641 -18.68 -31.47 24.51
CA ASN A 641 -19.22 -31.01 25.80
C ASN A 641 -18.81 -29.55 26.12
N PHE A 642 -17.59 -29.13 25.76
CA PHE A 642 -17.19 -27.74 25.90
C PHE A 642 -18.01 -26.82 24.98
N ILE A 643 -18.21 -27.22 23.72
CA ILE A 643 -19.10 -26.51 22.78
C ILE A 643 -20.53 -26.47 23.31
N THR A 644 -20.98 -27.53 23.99
CA THR A 644 -22.29 -27.61 24.66
C THR A 644 -22.44 -26.53 25.73
N ASP A 645 -21.47 -26.41 26.63
CA ASP A 645 -21.49 -25.42 27.71
C ASP A 645 -21.47 -23.98 27.16
N VAL A 646 -20.67 -23.74 26.11
CA VAL A 646 -20.59 -22.42 25.45
C VAL A 646 -21.91 -22.07 24.73
N LEU A 647 -22.53 -23.02 24.04
CA LEU A 647 -23.81 -22.82 23.35
C LEU A 647 -25.00 -22.72 24.30
N GLU A 648 -24.94 -23.38 25.47
CA GLU A 648 -26.03 -23.33 26.44
C GLU A 648 -26.08 -22.01 27.21
N LYS A 649 -24.93 -21.36 27.42
CA LYS A 649 -24.76 -20.11 28.20
C LYS A 649 -24.86 -18.79 27.40
N GLY A 650 -25.01 -18.82 26.06
CA GLY A 650 -25.37 -17.63 25.28
C GLY A 650 -24.25 -16.60 25.04
N GLU A 651 -24.62 -15.37 24.64
CA GLU A 651 -23.70 -14.24 24.38
C GLU A 651 -22.98 -13.69 25.63
N ASN A 652 -23.35 -14.12 26.83
CA ASN A 652 -22.63 -13.78 28.07
C ASN A 652 -21.40 -14.69 28.31
N GLY A 653 -21.05 -15.54 27.34
CA GLY A 653 -20.33 -16.82 27.47
C GLY A 653 -18.92 -16.90 28.06
N PHE A 654 -18.46 -15.98 28.92
CA PHE A 654 -17.31 -16.22 29.81
C PHE A 654 -17.38 -15.27 31.03
N VAL A 655 -18.35 -15.51 31.92
CA VAL A 655 -18.47 -14.77 33.19
C VAL A 655 -17.57 -15.43 34.24
N LEU A 656 -16.38 -14.88 34.45
CA LEU A 656 -15.38 -15.46 35.36
C LEU A 656 -15.86 -15.55 36.81
N SER A 657 -16.81 -14.70 37.22
CA SER A 657 -17.40 -14.76 38.56
C SER A 657 -18.23 -16.02 38.83
N GLU A 658 -18.61 -16.80 37.80
CA GLU A 658 -19.26 -18.11 37.98
C GLU A 658 -18.27 -19.24 38.31
N TYR A 659 -16.96 -18.99 38.17
CA TYR A 659 -15.92 -19.98 38.42
C TYR A 659 -15.24 -19.69 39.75
N GLU A 660 -15.75 -20.30 40.81
CA GLU A 660 -15.19 -20.17 42.14
C GLU A 660 -13.74 -20.69 42.21
N LEU A 661 -12.90 -19.94 42.91
CA LEU A 661 -11.52 -20.32 43.18
C LEU A 661 -11.48 -21.23 44.38
N THR A 662 -10.85 -22.39 44.22
CA THR A 662 -10.61 -23.34 45.31
C THR A 662 -9.11 -23.50 45.51
N ASN A 663 -8.70 -24.04 46.65
CA ASN A 663 -7.29 -24.41 46.85
C ASN A 663 -7.02 -25.71 46.08
N VAL A 664 -6.42 -25.59 44.89
CA VAL A 664 -6.08 -26.73 44.03
C VAL A 664 -4.70 -27.26 44.46
N PRO A 665 -4.58 -28.55 44.86
CA PRO A 665 -3.30 -29.16 45.23
C PRO A 665 -2.24 -29.04 44.14
N LEU A 666 -0.98 -28.86 44.53
CA LEU A 666 0.14 -28.83 43.58
C LEU A 666 0.29 -30.16 42.83
N SER A 667 -0.11 -31.28 43.44
CA SER A 667 -0.21 -32.59 42.76
C SER A 667 -1.16 -32.54 41.58
N ASP A 668 -2.23 -31.77 41.69
CA ASP A 668 -3.30 -31.71 40.70
C ASP A 668 -2.94 -30.73 39.60
N ILE A 669 -2.19 -29.68 39.91
CA ILE A 669 -1.52 -28.83 38.91
C ILE A 669 -0.51 -29.65 38.09
N ASN A 670 0.32 -30.49 38.73
CA ASN A 670 1.20 -31.43 38.03
C ASN A 670 0.41 -32.37 37.10
N SER A 671 -0.71 -32.94 37.57
CA SER A 671 -1.57 -33.80 36.76
C SER A 671 -2.16 -33.07 35.56
N LEU A 672 -2.67 -31.85 35.73
CA LEU A 672 -3.24 -31.04 34.63
C LEU A 672 -2.22 -30.78 33.52
N ILE A 673 -0.95 -30.51 33.86
CA ILE A 673 0.11 -30.32 32.87
C ILE A 673 0.54 -31.66 32.24
N THR A 674 0.55 -32.72 33.04
CA THR A 674 0.84 -34.09 32.55
C THR A 674 -0.17 -34.54 31.51
N GLU A 675 -1.44 -34.18 31.68
CA GLU A 675 -2.54 -34.51 30.77
C GLU A 675 -2.53 -33.71 29.45
N LEU A 676 -1.67 -32.70 29.28
CA LEU A 676 -1.59 -31.94 28.02
C LEU A 676 -1.17 -32.87 26.86
N SER A 677 -2.00 -32.93 25.82
CA SER A 677 -1.75 -33.74 24.62
C SER A 677 -0.81 -33.03 23.65
N ASN A 678 0.05 -33.80 22.97
CA ASN A 678 0.84 -33.31 21.84
C ASN A 678 0.06 -33.34 20.51
N ASN A 679 -1.15 -33.91 20.48
CA ASN A 679 -1.93 -34.09 19.26
C ASN A 679 -2.39 -32.75 18.67
N GLY A 680 -2.37 -32.64 17.34
CA GLY A 680 -2.82 -31.44 16.62
C GLY A 680 -1.88 -30.24 16.67
N PHE A 681 -0.82 -30.29 17.47
CA PHE A 681 0.20 -29.23 17.53
C PHE A 681 1.38 -29.49 16.59
N LYS A 682 1.94 -28.40 16.06
CA LYS A 682 3.15 -28.37 15.21
C LYS A 682 4.46 -28.47 16.00
N PHE A 683 4.38 -28.69 17.31
CA PHE A 683 5.49 -28.72 18.26
C PHE A 683 5.30 -29.83 19.30
N LYS A 684 6.38 -30.19 20.00
CA LYS A 684 6.33 -31.08 21.18
C LYS A 684 6.21 -30.26 22.46
N ILE A 685 5.44 -30.74 23.43
CA ILE A 685 5.33 -30.13 24.76
C ILE A 685 6.31 -30.82 25.71
N LYS A 686 7.33 -30.08 26.15
CA LYS A 686 8.25 -30.51 27.20
C LYS A 686 7.72 -30.05 28.55
N LYS A 687 7.56 -30.98 29.49
CA LYS A 687 6.91 -30.75 30.80
C LYS A 687 7.96 -30.86 31.91
N LEU A 688 8.24 -29.76 32.59
CA LEU A 688 9.15 -29.70 33.75
C LEU A 688 8.31 -29.46 35.00
N LEU A 689 7.98 -30.55 35.71
CA LEU A 689 7.04 -30.54 36.84
C LEU A 689 7.77 -30.39 38.19
N LEU A 690 7.02 -30.01 39.23
CA LEU A 690 7.53 -29.94 40.60
C LEU A 690 7.95 -31.32 41.12
N LYS A 691 9.06 -31.37 41.86
CA LYS A 691 9.60 -32.56 42.53
C LYS A 691 9.70 -32.31 44.04
N SER A 692 8.59 -32.45 44.77
CA SER A 692 8.53 -32.25 46.23
C SER A 692 7.69 -33.36 46.89
N GLU A 693 8.02 -33.74 48.13
CA GLU A 693 7.34 -34.83 48.85
C GLU A 693 5.96 -34.41 49.41
N LYS A 694 5.66 -33.11 49.50
CA LYS A 694 4.42 -32.54 50.08
C LYS A 694 3.59 -31.75 49.06
N LEU A 695 3.35 -32.33 47.88
CA LEU A 695 2.56 -31.69 46.81
C LEU A 695 1.04 -31.77 47.02
N LYS A 696 0.58 -32.68 47.89
CA LYS A 696 -0.85 -32.84 48.21
C LYS A 696 -1.30 -31.88 49.32
N ASP A 697 -0.40 -31.54 50.23
CA ASP A 697 -0.67 -30.72 51.42
C ASP A 697 -0.56 -29.21 51.14
N ARG A 698 -0.27 -28.85 49.89
CA ARG A 698 -0.02 -27.47 49.45
C ARG A 698 -0.69 -27.24 48.10
N GLY A 699 -1.18 -26.02 47.86
CA GLY A 699 -1.89 -25.69 46.63
C GLY A 699 -1.99 -24.21 46.36
N ILE A 700 -2.63 -23.89 45.24
CA ILE A 700 -2.84 -22.51 44.78
C ILE A 700 -4.34 -22.19 44.72
N SER A 701 -4.71 -20.92 44.87
CA SER A 701 -6.10 -20.49 44.69
C SER A 701 -6.40 -20.38 43.19
N ALA A 702 -7.10 -21.38 42.65
CA ALA A 702 -7.37 -21.47 41.22
C ALA A 702 -8.70 -22.20 40.97
N ASN A 703 -9.18 -22.12 39.72
CA ASN A 703 -10.23 -22.99 39.23
C ASN A 703 -9.64 -23.92 38.17
N ARG A 704 -9.81 -25.24 38.29
CA ARG A 704 -9.17 -26.23 37.40
C ARG A 704 -9.54 -26.03 35.93
N ILE A 705 -10.79 -25.68 35.65
CA ILE A 705 -11.29 -25.49 34.28
C ILE A 705 -10.64 -24.25 33.67
N LEU A 706 -10.61 -23.14 34.42
CA LEU A 706 -9.98 -21.91 33.97
C LEU A 706 -8.45 -22.07 33.83
N PHE A 707 -7.81 -22.84 34.71
CA PHE A 707 -6.37 -23.11 34.64
C PHE A 707 -6.01 -23.90 33.39
N LYS A 708 -6.82 -24.90 33.03
CA LYS A 708 -6.66 -25.62 31.77
C LYS A 708 -6.89 -24.70 30.56
N THR A 709 -7.96 -23.89 30.61
CA THR A 709 -8.31 -22.94 29.54
C THR A 709 -7.17 -21.93 29.29
N LEU A 710 -6.52 -21.45 30.36
CA LEU A 710 -5.35 -20.58 30.29
C LEU A 710 -4.21 -21.24 29.48
N LEU A 711 -3.88 -22.50 29.78
CA LEU A 711 -2.85 -23.26 29.07
C LEU A 711 -3.24 -23.52 27.61
N ASP A 712 -4.47 -23.97 27.35
CA ASP A 712 -4.95 -24.29 26.00
C ASP A 712 -4.92 -23.05 25.08
N ASN A 713 -5.26 -21.88 25.60
CA ASN A 713 -5.18 -20.61 24.86
C ASN A 713 -3.73 -20.25 24.50
N ILE A 714 -2.77 -20.45 25.40
CA ILE A 714 -1.35 -20.19 25.14
C ILE A 714 -0.82 -21.15 24.07
N LEU A 715 -1.10 -22.45 24.21
CA LEU A 715 -0.64 -23.49 23.27
C LEU A 715 -1.26 -23.32 21.87
N THR A 716 -2.55 -23.00 21.78
CA THR A 716 -3.24 -22.79 20.50
C THR A 716 -2.70 -21.57 19.78
N ASN A 717 -2.42 -20.47 20.50
CA ASN A 717 -1.78 -19.29 19.92
C ASN A 717 -0.38 -19.62 19.37
N ALA A 718 0.43 -20.37 20.12
CA ALA A 718 1.72 -20.82 19.64
C ALA A 718 1.58 -21.67 18.36
N ASN A 719 0.63 -22.61 18.32
CA ASN A 719 0.42 -23.49 17.17
C ASN A 719 0.01 -22.73 15.89
N LYS A 720 -0.82 -21.71 16.07
CA LYS A 720 -1.37 -20.94 14.96
C LYS A 720 -0.37 -19.92 14.42
N TYR A 721 0.37 -19.25 15.29
CA TYR A 721 1.15 -18.06 14.92
C TYR A 721 2.67 -18.23 15.06
N ALA A 722 3.15 -19.10 15.96
CA ALA A 722 4.58 -19.28 16.19
C ALA A 722 5.19 -20.37 15.28
N PHE A 723 4.40 -21.36 14.84
CA PHE A 723 4.89 -22.48 14.04
C PHE A 723 4.12 -22.61 12.72
N ASP A 724 4.83 -22.60 11.58
CA ASP A 724 4.19 -22.73 10.26
C ASP A 724 3.81 -24.18 9.95
N LYS A 725 4.70 -25.13 10.25
CA LYS A 725 4.56 -26.58 9.99
C LYS A 725 5.20 -27.40 11.11
N LYS A 726 4.88 -28.70 11.19
CA LYS A 726 5.42 -29.63 12.20
C LYS A 726 6.86 -30.01 11.86
N GLU A 727 7.82 -29.71 12.75
CA GLU A 727 9.24 -30.04 12.59
C GLU A 727 9.83 -30.65 13.88
N ALA A 728 10.88 -31.47 13.76
CA ALA A 728 11.45 -32.21 14.88
C ALA A 728 12.05 -31.32 15.99
N GLY A 729 12.45 -30.09 15.65
CA GLY A 729 13.00 -29.11 16.59
C GLY A 729 11.97 -28.20 17.24
N ASN A 730 10.70 -28.24 16.84
CA ASN A 730 9.66 -27.36 17.39
C ASN A 730 9.28 -27.80 18.81
N GLU A 731 9.44 -26.91 19.78
CA GLU A 731 9.24 -27.21 21.20
C GLU A 731 8.52 -26.07 21.93
N VAL A 732 7.59 -26.46 22.79
CA VAL A 732 7.01 -25.61 23.83
C VAL A 732 7.35 -26.22 25.18
N VAL A 733 7.98 -25.44 26.05
CA VAL A 733 8.35 -25.87 27.40
C VAL A 733 7.35 -25.29 28.38
N VAL A 734 6.70 -26.15 29.17
CA VAL A 734 5.89 -25.77 30.33
C VAL A 734 6.66 -26.18 31.58
N GLU A 735 7.05 -25.19 32.38
CA GLU A 735 7.93 -25.33 33.52
C GLU A 735 7.27 -24.80 34.79
N LEU A 736 7.26 -25.63 35.84
CA LEU A 736 6.84 -25.26 37.18
C LEU A 736 8.05 -25.18 38.11
N THR A 737 8.23 -24.04 38.74
CA THR A 737 9.26 -23.82 39.77
C THR A 737 8.61 -23.28 41.03
N GLU A 738 9.17 -23.66 42.18
CA GLU A 738 8.74 -23.19 43.48
C GLU A 738 9.89 -22.38 44.10
N VAL A 739 9.64 -21.13 44.43
CA VAL A 739 10.61 -20.22 45.08
C VAL A 739 9.84 -19.41 46.12
N ASP A 740 10.30 -19.40 47.37
CA ASP A 740 9.74 -18.58 48.47
C ASP A 740 8.20 -18.67 48.61
N ASP A 741 7.64 -19.89 48.65
CA ASP A 741 6.20 -20.17 48.72
C ASP A 741 5.37 -19.58 47.56
N ILE A 742 6.01 -19.30 46.43
CA ILE A 742 5.38 -18.90 45.17
C ILE A 742 5.60 -20.00 44.13
N LEU A 743 4.51 -20.46 43.53
CA LEU A 743 4.54 -21.31 42.35
C LEU A 743 4.68 -20.42 41.11
N SER A 744 5.82 -20.51 40.44
CA SER A 744 6.04 -19.88 39.14
C SER A 744 5.76 -20.89 38.02
N MET A 745 4.85 -20.55 37.12
CA MET A 745 4.57 -21.29 35.90
C MET A 745 5.09 -20.51 34.69
N GLU A 746 6.06 -21.08 33.98
CA GLU A 746 6.62 -20.51 32.76
C GLU A 746 6.23 -21.34 31.54
N VAL A 747 5.72 -20.68 30.50
CA VAL A 747 5.43 -21.31 29.19
C VAL A 747 6.26 -20.61 28.13
N LYS A 748 7.20 -21.34 27.53
CA LYS A 748 8.20 -20.82 26.58
C LYS A 748 8.07 -21.55 25.25
N ASN A 749 8.11 -20.85 24.11
CA ASN A 749 8.13 -21.50 22.80
C ASN A 749 9.30 -21.02 21.94
N ASN A 750 9.87 -21.94 21.15
CA ASN A 750 11.02 -21.68 20.27
C ASN A 750 10.64 -21.34 18.81
N GLY A 751 9.37 -20.98 18.60
CA GLY A 751 8.84 -20.63 17.29
C GLY A 751 9.17 -19.21 16.86
N LYS A 752 8.43 -18.68 15.89
CA LYS A 752 8.57 -17.30 15.42
C LYS A 752 8.28 -16.30 16.55
N PRO A 753 9.08 -15.24 16.67
CA PRO A 753 8.80 -14.15 17.60
C PRO A 753 7.54 -13.39 17.20
N PHE A 754 6.97 -12.65 18.15
CA PHE A 754 5.96 -11.65 17.85
C PHE A 754 6.50 -10.56 16.91
N PRO A 755 5.65 -9.95 16.06
CA PRO A 755 6.06 -8.81 15.24
C PRO A 755 6.61 -7.66 16.08
N LYS A 756 7.62 -6.93 15.58
CA LYS A 756 8.34 -5.87 16.32
C LYS A 756 7.46 -4.75 16.92
N ASN A 757 6.23 -4.58 16.41
CA ASN A 757 5.29 -3.55 16.86
C ASN A 757 4.11 -4.12 17.67
N PHE A 758 4.19 -5.38 18.14
CA PHE A 758 3.15 -6.06 18.90
C PHE A 758 3.65 -6.34 20.33
N ASP A 759 3.09 -5.61 21.29
CA ASP A 759 3.48 -5.62 22.71
C ASP A 759 2.39 -6.26 23.59
N ARG A 760 2.65 -6.34 24.90
CA ARG A 760 1.70 -6.89 25.89
C ARG A 760 0.36 -6.15 25.88
N GLU A 761 0.36 -4.81 25.77
CA GLU A 761 -0.87 -4.02 25.75
C GLU A 761 -1.77 -4.38 24.56
N LYS A 762 -1.17 -4.53 23.38
CA LYS A 762 -1.88 -4.99 22.19
C LYS A 762 -2.32 -6.44 22.29
N PHE A 763 -1.55 -7.30 22.95
CA PHE A 763 -1.92 -8.71 23.15
C PHE A 763 -3.17 -8.86 24.04
N ILE A 764 -3.30 -8.05 25.09
CA ILE A 764 -4.41 -8.15 26.05
C ILE A 764 -5.64 -7.31 25.66
N THR A 765 -5.55 -6.50 24.59
CA THR A 765 -6.66 -5.67 24.13
C THR A 765 -7.70 -6.50 23.36
N LYS A 766 -8.98 -6.39 23.72
CA LYS A 766 -10.07 -7.12 23.07
C LYS A 766 -10.15 -6.76 21.58
N TYR A 767 -10.18 -7.76 20.70
CA TYR A 767 -10.23 -7.62 19.24
C TYR A 767 -8.95 -7.03 18.60
N SER A 768 -7.87 -6.91 19.36
CA SER A 768 -6.56 -6.53 18.82
C SER A 768 -5.85 -7.75 18.23
N THR A 769 -5.39 -7.63 16.99
CA THR A 769 -4.74 -8.73 16.25
C THR A 769 -3.46 -8.25 15.58
N ALA A 770 -2.42 -9.08 15.60
CA ALA A 770 -1.18 -8.82 14.86
C ALA A 770 -1.37 -8.92 13.33
N ASP A 771 -2.42 -9.61 12.88
CA ASP A 771 -2.74 -9.88 11.48
C ASP A 771 -4.27 -9.74 11.26
N SER A 772 -4.68 -8.68 10.59
CA SER A 772 -6.09 -8.26 10.46
C SER A 772 -6.95 -9.18 9.58
N ALA A 773 -6.33 -10.17 8.93
CA ALA A 773 -7.00 -11.10 8.03
C ALA A 773 -7.36 -12.45 8.66
N SER A 774 -6.80 -12.82 9.84
CA SER A 774 -6.85 -14.20 10.33
C SER A 774 -7.03 -14.39 11.85
N GLY A 775 -6.97 -13.33 12.66
CA GLY A 775 -7.09 -13.39 14.13
C GLY A 775 -8.44 -12.91 14.67
N SER A 776 -8.94 -13.53 15.75
CA SER A 776 -10.14 -13.06 16.46
C SER A 776 -9.85 -11.98 17.51
N GLY A 777 -8.59 -11.86 17.95
CA GLY A 777 -8.16 -10.92 19.00
C GLY A 777 -8.75 -11.20 20.38
N LEU A 778 -9.29 -12.41 20.60
CA LEU A 778 -9.90 -12.83 21.86
C LEU A 778 -8.95 -13.64 22.75
N GLY A 779 -8.03 -14.42 22.16
CA GLY A 779 -7.17 -15.34 22.93
C GLY A 779 -6.27 -14.65 23.96
N GLY A 780 -5.60 -13.55 23.60
CA GLY A 780 -4.76 -12.79 24.53
C GLY A 780 -5.55 -12.01 25.58
N TYR A 781 -6.74 -11.53 25.21
CA TYR A 781 -7.70 -10.90 26.11
C TYR A 781 -8.19 -11.89 27.20
N ASP A 782 -8.51 -13.12 26.83
CA ASP A 782 -8.99 -14.14 27.77
C ASP A 782 -7.88 -14.66 28.69
N ILE A 783 -6.64 -14.82 28.19
CA ILE A 783 -5.46 -15.12 29.03
C ILE A 783 -5.33 -14.08 30.15
N ASN A 784 -5.42 -12.79 29.81
CA ASN A 784 -5.30 -11.72 30.80
C ASN A 784 -6.45 -11.73 31.81
N ARG A 785 -7.68 -11.94 31.36
CA ARG A 785 -8.85 -11.99 32.25
C ARG A 785 -8.78 -13.17 33.22
N ILE A 786 -8.38 -14.35 32.76
CA ILE A 786 -8.23 -15.54 33.61
C ILE A 786 -7.09 -15.33 34.62
N ALA A 787 -5.93 -14.83 34.19
CA ALA A 787 -4.81 -14.54 35.08
C ALA A 787 -5.18 -13.51 36.15
N THR A 788 -5.90 -12.45 35.77
CA THR A 788 -6.43 -11.44 36.71
C THR A 788 -7.40 -12.06 37.71
N HIS A 789 -8.29 -12.97 37.28
CA HIS A 789 -9.21 -13.69 38.16
C HIS A 789 -8.48 -14.60 39.16
N PHE A 790 -7.31 -15.13 38.79
CA PHE A 790 -6.42 -15.86 39.72
C PHE A 790 -5.56 -14.96 40.61
N ASN A 791 -5.89 -13.66 40.72
CA ASN A 791 -5.11 -12.65 41.43
C ASN A 791 -3.67 -12.49 40.90
N ASN A 792 -3.47 -12.70 39.59
CA ASN A 792 -2.20 -12.45 38.91
C ASN A 792 -2.39 -11.44 37.74
N PRO A 793 -2.65 -10.15 38.01
CA PRO A 793 -2.80 -9.14 36.96
C PRO A 793 -1.46 -8.77 36.29
N ASP A 794 -0.35 -8.96 37.00
CA ASP A 794 0.99 -8.54 36.60
C ASP A 794 1.84 -9.67 35.99
N TRP A 795 1.20 -10.69 35.41
CA TRP A 795 1.91 -11.76 34.69
C TRP A 795 2.80 -11.17 33.58
N GLU A 796 3.97 -11.76 33.40
CA GLU A 796 5.01 -11.25 32.50
C GLU A 796 4.91 -11.90 31.11
N LEU A 797 5.02 -11.07 30.07
CA LEU A 797 5.21 -11.49 28.69
C LEU A 797 6.57 -11.00 28.20
N SER A 798 7.54 -11.91 28.12
CA SER A 798 8.88 -11.64 27.60
C SER A 798 8.93 -11.97 26.11
N LEU A 799 9.37 -11.00 25.30
CA LEU A 799 9.45 -11.09 23.85
C LEU A 799 10.89 -10.80 23.40
N ASN A 800 11.54 -11.79 22.78
CA ASN A 800 12.90 -11.73 22.25
C ASN A 800 14.02 -11.58 23.29
N ASP A 801 13.76 -11.89 24.58
CA ASP A 801 14.78 -11.82 25.64
C ASP A 801 15.71 -13.04 25.65
N ASP A 802 15.24 -14.20 25.16
CA ASP A 802 15.99 -15.46 25.07
C ASP A 802 16.12 -15.87 23.58
N PRO A 803 17.35 -16.03 23.05
CA PRO A 803 17.57 -16.42 21.65
C PRO A 803 17.08 -17.84 21.31
N PHE A 804 16.84 -18.70 22.30
CA PHE A 804 16.29 -20.05 22.12
C PHE A 804 14.77 -20.10 22.31
N PHE A 805 14.22 -19.18 23.12
CA PHE A 805 12.78 -19.10 23.40
C PHE A 805 12.30 -17.65 23.26
N PRO A 806 12.04 -17.17 22.04
CA PRO A 806 11.71 -15.77 21.78
C PRO A 806 10.37 -15.31 22.37
N VAL A 807 9.54 -16.22 22.88
CA VAL A 807 8.26 -15.88 23.53
C VAL A 807 8.12 -16.67 24.81
N LYS A 808 7.95 -15.94 25.93
CA LYS A 808 7.83 -16.51 27.27
C LYS A 808 6.69 -15.84 28.05
N PHE A 809 5.79 -16.67 28.58
CA PHE A 809 4.74 -16.30 29.53
C PHE A 809 5.18 -16.74 30.92
N LYS A 810 5.01 -15.89 31.93
CA LYS A 810 5.30 -16.25 33.33
C LYS A 810 4.17 -15.79 34.25
N PHE A 811 3.63 -16.75 35.00
CA PHE A 811 2.57 -16.56 35.99
C PHE A 811 3.07 -16.97 37.36
N GLN A 812 2.63 -16.29 38.42
CA GLN A 812 3.05 -16.52 39.80
C GLN A 812 1.85 -16.70 40.72
N PHE A 813 1.77 -17.82 41.40
CA PHE A 813 0.65 -18.16 42.27
C PHE A 813 1.13 -18.36 43.70
N GLN A 814 0.46 -17.71 44.66
CA GLN A 814 0.79 -17.91 46.07
C GLN A 814 0.44 -19.34 46.50
N ILE A 815 1.42 -20.06 47.03
CA ILE A 815 1.20 -21.38 47.61
C ILE A 815 0.62 -21.22 49.02
N LYS A 816 -0.40 -22.04 49.31
CA LYS A 816 -1.07 -22.12 50.61
C LYS A 816 -1.10 -23.56 51.08
N LEU A 817 -1.08 -23.77 52.39
CA LEU A 817 -1.32 -25.09 52.99
C LEU A 817 -2.78 -25.51 52.75
N ILE A 818 -2.96 -26.77 52.34
CA ILE A 818 -4.24 -27.43 52.22
C ILE A 818 -4.41 -28.24 53.50
N ASN A 819 -5.25 -27.74 54.42
CA ASN A 819 -5.73 -28.52 55.55
C ASN A 819 -6.94 -29.34 55.12
#